data_AF-A0A2S4Q086-F1
#
_entry.id   AF-A0A2S4Q086-F1
#
_cell.length_a   1.000
_cell.length_b   1.000
_cell.length_c   1.000
_cell.angle_alpha   90.00
_cell.angle_beta   90.00
_cell.angle_gamma   90.00
#
_symmetry.space_group_name_H-M   'P 1'
#
loop_
_entity.id
_entity.type
_entity.pdbx_description
1 polymer ?
#
loop_
_entity_poly.entity_id
_entity_poly.type
_entity_poly.pdbx_seq_one_letter_code
_entity_poly.pdbx_strand_id
1 'polypeptide(L)'
;MNYKKEESLISGAPIISKKRPILIKYKDFLLTENIDSDKSQEKAFKPETKFTKVLLRVLLSLCSAILILTSLISCTQLSWKSDIKSVNNSIEKRLNSQKWTDIFDNTTDITYGQSPPWYPTPKGGSTFKWVESYKKAQKLVNQMSLIEKVNITTGTGWRMGLAVGNTGPAIHVGFSSLALQDGPLGIRYADNITAFPAGITTGATWNKQLMYSRGKAHGKEARLKGVNVLLAPCVGPLGRMPAGGRNWEGFGADPALQGIAAAETIRGIQEEGVMASIKHFIGNEQEHYRQSYETHNNENALSANIDDRTLHELYGWPFQNAIKAGVASVMCSYQMVNNSYVCQNSKLMNGYLKDELGFSGFVVTDWPAQKSGVASALAGLDMSMSGDRLRLGDGESFWGAELSKSVLNGSVPLDRLNDMVTRIVAAWYQLGQDDRTKFDGKGPNFSSWTKNRTGVISPGSPDDKEIVVVNHYVKAQGTGNETHSTIARQVAIEGTVLLKNTGILPLSSDNMLKNQAKIRIGIFGEDSGPGKGPNFCEDRGCNQGTLGSGWGSGAVEFPYLISPATALKKDLDGDKYTVTLYPYNKLPSNTSASILKEQDICIVFANADSGEGYITYDGNEGDRKDLFLQKGGEELIKDVANGCGNSYGDTIVVIHSVGPVIMESFVHNSNIKAIVWANLPGQESGNALTDILLGKENPSGKLPYTIGKSLDDYGPGAKILYNSSLAVPQLTFEEGLYIDYRHFDKYDIKPTYPFGFGLSYTKFQYNNLVVTKVLEKSELPSPRPIGANPPTYPSTTLDAHEALFPPGFRKLKKYIYPYITNITEVKEGDYPYPDGYSDVQSPSPAGGDEGGNPDLWNIYASVSIEITNVGRVPGKEVAQLYISFKDVEFDDDSRDIDFPVKVLRQFEKIHLDVGETKTVQFHLNRRDLSYWDVTKQNWVMPTGGCITLIVGASSQDLKLS
;
A
#
# COMPACT_ATOMS: atom_id res chain seq x y z
N MET A 1 24.13 -14.59 -36.33
CA MET A 1 24.06 -15.16 -37.69
C MET A 1 24.23 -16.67 -37.59
N ASN A 2 23.71 -17.44 -38.55
CA ASN A 2 23.75 -18.91 -38.53
C ASN A 2 25.02 -19.45 -39.19
N TYR A 3 25.60 -20.55 -38.68
CA TYR A 3 25.52 -21.89 -39.32
C TYR A 3 26.10 -23.00 -38.40
N LYS A 4 26.19 -24.25 -38.87
CA LYS A 4 26.43 -25.48 -38.07
C LYS A 4 27.67 -26.27 -38.55
N LYS A 5 28.21 -27.12 -37.64
CA LYS A 5 28.98 -28.37 -37.89
C LYS A 5 30.39 -28.20 -38.54
N GLU A 6 31.35 -29.14 -38.48
CA GLU A 6 31.39 -30.53 -37.95
C GLU A 6 32.84 -30.95 -37.53
N GLU A 7 32.97 -31.99 -36.70
CA GLU A 7 33.99 -33.09 -36.54
C GLU A 7 35.49 -32.94 -37.03
N SER A 8 36.52 -33.73 -36.62
CA SER A 8 36.60 -35.10 -36.05
C SER A 8 37.97 -35.43 -35.36
N LEU A 9 37.97 -36.37 -34.39
CA LEU A 9 38.97 -37.45 -34.08
C LEU A 9 40.48 -37.12 -33.81
N ILE A 10 41.31 -37.86 -33.03
CA ILE A 10 41.29 -39.15 -32.28
C ILE A 10 42.34 -39.04 -31.12
N SER A 11 42.49 -39.81 -30.02
CA SER A 11 42.15 -41.19 -29.56
C SER A 11 41.28 -41.18 -28.26
N GLY A 12 41.31 -42.05 -27.23
CA GLY A 12 42.14 -43.19 -26.73
C GLY A 12 43.03 -42.80 -25.52
N ALA A 13 43.33 -43.62 -24.50
CA ALA A 13 43.10 -45.06 -24.21
C ALA A 13 42.85 -45.32 -22.67
N PRO A 14 42.61 -46.56 -22.15
CA PRO A 14 41.77 -46.77 -20.93
C PRO A 14 42.35 -47.64 -19.77
N ILE A 15 41.48 -48.03 -18.81
CA ILE A 15 41.51 -49.09 -17.73
C ILE A 15 41.37 -48.52 -16.30
N ILE A 16 40.54 -48.98 -15.33
CA ILE A 16 39.37 -49.93 -15.25
C ILE A 16 38.52 -49.58 -13.99
N SER A 17 37.22 -49.91 -13.96
CA SER A 17 36.49 -50.27 -12.71
C SER A 17 35.32 -51.25 -12.98
N LYS A 18 34.79 -51.96 -11.96
CA LYS A 18 33.77 -53.04 -12.09
C LYS A 18 32.62 -52.91 -11.05
N LYS A 19 31.53 -53.68 -11.25
CA LYS A 19 30.21 -53.56 -10.57
C LYS A 19 29.84 -54.74 -9.66
N ARG A 20 29.23 -54.44 -8.48
CA ARG A 20 28.05 -55.12 -7.83
C ARG A 20 28.16 -56.61 -7.38
N PRO A 21 27.18 -57.24 -6.66
CA PRO A 21 26.11 -56.79 -5.73
C PRO A 21 25.99 -57.65 -4.41
N ILE A 22 24.82 -57.66 -3.73
CA ILE A 22 24.25 -58.67 -2.76
C ILE A 22 24.56 -58.48 -1.23
N LEU A 23 23.76 -59.01 -0.26
CA LEU A 23 22.35 -58.72 0.15
C LEU A 23 21.85 -59.58 1.38
N ILE A 24 20.73 -59.15 2.01
CA ILE A 24 19.75 -59.92 2.87
C ILE A 24 20.06 -60.23 4.38
N LYS A 25 19.22 -59.62 5.25
CA LYS A 25 18.58 -60.03 6.54
C LYS A 25 19.35 -60.75 7.68
N TYR A 26 19.10 -60.29 8.92
CA TYR A 26 18.28 -61.06 9.90
C TYR A 26 17.44 -60.09 10.79
N LYS A 27 16.73 -60.59 11.82
CA LYS A 27 15.56 -59.95 12.46
C LYS A 27 15.37 -60.44 13.93
N ASP A 28 14.46 -59.79 14.67
CA ASP A 28 13.83 -60.22 15.93
C ASP A 28 14.66 -60.16 17.24
N PHE A 29 14.11 -60.28 18.46
CA PHE A 29 12.96 -59.58 19.11
C PHE A 29 12.97 -59.94 20.64
N LEU A 30 12.70 -58.99 21.55
CA LEU A 30 12.44 -59.13 23.02
C LEU A 30 13.30 -60.03 23.93
N LEU A 31 13.72 -59.50 25.09
CA LEU A 31 13.64 -60.18 26.39
C LEU A 31 13.67 -59.15 27.55
N THR A 32 13.44 -59.59 28.79
CA THR A 32 12.98 -58.76 29.94
C THR A 32 13.80 -58.95 31.22
N GLU A 33 13.48 -58.16 32.26
CA GLU A 33 13.94 -58.29 33.68
C GLU A 33 15.42 -57.91 33.94
N ASN A 34 15.89 -57.54 35.15
CA ASN A 34 15.30 -56.84 36.32
C ASN A 34 16.49 -56.36 37.23
N ILE A 35 16.23 -55.37 38.09
CA ILE A 35 16.61 -55.22 39.53
C ILE A 35 17.83 -56.09 40.01
N ASP A 36 18.90 -55.56 40.63
CA ASP A 36 18.90 -54.82 41.92
C ASP A 36 20.25 -54.11 42.28
N SER A 37 20.21 -53.28 43.33
CA SER A 37 21.32 -52.82 44.20
C SER A 37 22.35 -51.80 43.62
N ASP A 38 23.07 -50.98 44.43
CA ASP A 38 23.20 -51.00 45.90
C ASP A 38 23.33 -49.60 46.58
N LYS A 39 23.35 -49.62 47.93
CA LYS A 39 23.46 -48.54 48.96
C LYS A 39 24.29 -47.29 48.60
N SER A 40 24.00 -46.05 49.03
CA SER A 40 23.24 -45.45 50.16
C SER A 40 23.96 -45.31 51.53
N GLN A 41 23.53 -44.29 52.30
CA GLN A 41 23.92 -43.90 53.69
C GLN A 41 25.21 -43.04 53.81
N GLU A 42 25.39 -42.16 54.81
CA GLU A 42 24.70 -41.95 56.12
C GLU A 42 23.98 -40.58 56.24
N LYS A 43 22.76 -40.49 56.78
CA LYS A 43 22.27 -40.47 58.20
C LYS A 43 22.66 -39.19 59.00
N ALA A 44 21.87 -38.69 59.97
CA ALA A 44 20.42 -38.77 60.26
C ALA A 44 20.07 -37.89 61.47
N PHE A 45 18.82 -37.46 61.64
CA PHE A 45 18.08 -37.52 62.92
C PHE A 45 16.56 -37.44 62.69
N LYS A 46 15.77 -37.85 63.70
CA LYS A 46 14.29 -38.05 63.73
C LYS A 46 13.80 -37.73 65.18
N PRO A 47 12.48 -37.63 65.52
CA PRO A 47 11.38 -38.48 65.03
C PRO A 47 9.96 -37.84 64.89
N GLU A 48 9.03 -38.66 64.34
CA GLU A 48 7.59 -38.91 64.69
C GLU A 48 6.65 -37.82 65.31
N THR A 49 5.32 -37.80 65.09
CA THR A 49 4.37 -38.85 64.61
C THR A 49 3.07 -38.27 63.99
N LYS A 50 2.23 -39.17 63.46
CA LYS A 50 0.74 -39.10 63.32
C LYS A 50 0.12 -38.19 62.24
N PHE A 51 -0.18 -38.85 61.12
CA PHE A 51 -1.35 -38.59 60.27
C PHE A 51 -2.69 -38.74 61.05
N THR A 52 -3.82 -38.51 60.36
CA THR A 52 -5.18 -38.90 60.80
C THR A 52 -5.81 -38.06 61.93
N LYS A 53 -5.85 -36.72 61.79
CA LYS A 53 -6.84 -35.89 62.52
C LYS A 53 -7.34 -34.59 61.87
N VAL A 54 -6.79 -34.17 60.72
CA VAL A 54 -7.21 -32.93 60.03
C VAL A 54 -8.29 -33.17 58.96
N LEU A 55 -8.15 -34.24 58.16
CA LEU A 55 -9.03 -34.49 57.01
C LEU A 55 -10.52 -34.67 57.36
N LEU A 56 -10.83 -35.10 58.59
CA LEU A 56 -12.20 -35.35 59.05
C LEU A 56 -12.95 -34.07 59.49
N ARG A 57 -12.29 -32.92 59.60
CA ARG A 57 -12.95 -31.64 59.98
C ARG A 57 -13.42 -30.80 58.79
N VAL A 58 -12.82 -30.98 57.61
CA VAL A 58 -13.24 -30.25 56.39
C VAL A 58 -14.55 -30.83 55.84
N LEU A 59 -14.65 -32.17 55.76
CA LEU A 59 -15.81 -32.87 55.20
C LEU A 59 -17.12 -32.67 55.99
N LEU A 60 -17.04 -32.35 57.28
CA LEU A 60 -18.23 -32.07 58.11
C LEU A 60 -18.77 -30.63 57.99
N SER A 61 -18.01 -29.71 57.36
CA SER A 61 -18.49 -28.34 57.14
C SER A 61 -19.37 -28.18 55.89
N LEU A 62 -19.37 -29.16 54.97
CA LEU A 62 -20.12 -29.12 53.71
C LEU A 62 -21.55 -29.69 53.83
N CYS A 63 -21.83 -30.54 54.81
CA CYS A 63 -23.16 -31.13 54.99
C CYS A 63 -24.21 -30.15 55.55
N SER A 64 -23.79 -29.05 56.18
CA SER A 64 -24.69 -28.11 56.87
C SER A 64 -25.39 -27.10 55.94
N ALA A 65 -24.95 -26.97 54.68
CA ALA A 65 -25.54 -26.03 53.71
C ALA A 65 -26.60 -26.68 52.79
N ILE A 66 -26.56 -28.00 52.62
CA ILE A 66 -27.34 -28.73 51.59
C ILE A 66 -28.76 -29.10 52.09
N LEU A 67 -29.01 -29.01 53.41
CA LEU A 67 -30.27 -29.41 54.05
C LEU A 67 -31.27 -28.27 54.33
N ILE A 68 -30.99 -27.05 53.86
CA ILE A 68 -31.88 -25.86 54.06
C ILE A 68 -32.54 -25.40 52.74
N LEU A 69 -32.17 -25.99 51.61
CA LEU A 69 -32.58 -25.55 50.25
C LEU A 69 -33.56 -26.50 49.54
N THR A 70 -34.30 -27.33 50.28
CA THR A 70 -35.21 -28.36 49.73
C THR A 70 -36.69 -28.19 50.12
N SER A 71 -37.10 -27.00 50.57
CA SER A 71 -38.48 -26.71 51.03
C SER A 71 -39.17 -25.50 50.37
N LEU A 72 -38.56 -24.86 49.36
CA LEU A 72 -39.12 -23.71 48.64
C LEU A 72 -39.07 -23.87 47.11
N ILE A 73 -39.87 -24.81 46.58
CA ILE A 73 -40.23 -24.89 45.16
C ILE A 73 -41.76 -24.85 45.03
N SER A 74 -42.34 -23.65 44.91
CA SER A 74 -43.78 -23.48 44.61
C SER A 74 -44.20 -22.05 44.18
N CYS A 75 -43.30 -21.25 43.58
CA CYS A 75 -43.69 -20.01 42.90
C CYS A 75 -42.72 -19.60 41.77
N THR A 76 -43.15 -18.62 40.97
CA THR A 76 -42.35 -17.92 39.93
C THR A 76 -41.70 -18.78 38.83
N GLN A 77 -42.45 -19.74 38.27
CA GLN A 77 -42.21 -20.17 36.87
C GLN A 77 -42.57 -19.01 35.90
N LEU A 78 -41.72 -17.98 35.79
CA LEU A 78 -41.83 -16.96 34.73
C LEU A 78 -40.54 -16.13 34.49
N SER A 79 -39.65 -15.95 35.48
CA SER A 79 -38.42 -15.16 35.30
C SER A 79 -37.25 -15.90 34.62
N TRP A 80 -37.10 -17.21 34.86
CA TRP A 80 -35.91 -17.97 34.45
C TRP A 80 -35.60 -18.03 32.94
N LYS A 81 -36.50 -17.55 32.06
CA LYS A 81 -36.27 -17.46 30.61
C LYS A 81 -35.58 -16.18 30.14
N SER A 82 -35.54 -15.10 30.94
CA SER A 82 -34.67 -13.94 30.64
C SER A 82 -33.22 -14.27 30.98
N ASP A 83 -33.01 -14.88 32.15
CA ASP A 83 -31.69 -14.90 32.77
C ASP A 83 -30.81 -15.99 32.18
N ILE A 84 -31.37 -17.15 31.82
CA ILE A 84 -30.69 -18.15 30.98
C ILE A 84 -30.34 -17.56 29.59
N LYS A 85 -31.14 -16.64 29.05
CA LYS A 85 -30.83 -15.99 27.77
C LYS A 85 -29.72 -14.93 27.92
N SER A 86 -29.69 -14.22 29.04
CA SER A 86 -28.60 -13.31 29.41
C SER A 86 -27.28 -14.07 29.61
N VAL A 87 -27.32 -15.16 30.38
CA VAL A 87 -26.16 -16.03 30.65
C VAL A 87 -25.69 -16.74 29.38
N ASN A 88 -26.59 -17.27 28.56
CA ASN A 88 -26.20 -17.87 27.27
C ASN A 88 -25.64 -16.82 26.31
N ASN A 89 -26.21 -15.62 26.18
CA ASN A 89 -25.62 -14.54 25.38
C ASN A 89 -24.24 -14.10 25.92
N SER A 90 -24.04 -14.15 27.23
CA SER A 90 -22.76 -13.85 27.89
C SER A 90 -21.72 -14.96 27.66
N ILE A 91 -22.15 -16.22 27.66
CA ILE A 91 -21.33 -17.40 27.36
C ILE A 91 -21.02 -17.47 25.87
N GLU A 92 -21.96 -17.19 24.97
CA GLU A 92 -21.72 -17.08 23.52
C GLU A 92 -20.80 -15.89 23.20
N LYS A 93 -20.97 -14.74 23.89
CA LYS A 93 -19.97 -13.66 23.82
C LYS A 93 -18.60 -14.11 24.33
N ARG A 94 -18.52 -14.86 25.43
CA ARG A 94 -17.25 -15.40 25.95
C ARG A 94 -16.63 -16.47 25.06
N LEU A 95 -17.41 -17.34 24.43
CA LEU A 95 -16.93 -18.39 23.54
C LEU A 95 -16.50 -17.81 22.19
N ASN A 96 -17.23 -16.81 21.68
CA ASN A 96 -16.77 -16.03 20.53
C ASN A 96 -15.51 -15.24 20.90
N SER A 97 -15.44 -14.54 22.04
CA SER A 97 -14.20 -13.87 22.47
C SER A 97 -13.06 -14.86 22.76
N GLN A 98 -13.33 -16.09 23.16
CA GLN A 98 -12.30 -17.12 23.30
C GLN A 98 -11.75 -17.57 21.94
N LYS A 99 -12.58 -17.66 20.89
CA LYS A 99 -12.08 -17.77 19.51
C LYS A 99 -11.23 -16.57 19.05
N TRP A 100 -11.28 -15.44 19.75
CA TRP A 100 -10.36 -14.30 19.54
C TRP A 100 -9.11 -14.35 20.45
N THR A 101 -9.17 -14.96 21.65
CA THR A 101 -8.00 -15.04 22.56
C THR A 101 -7.12 -16.26 22.34
N ASP A 102 -7.68 -17.38 21.90
CA ASP A 102 -6.99 -18.68 21.86
C ASP A 102 -5.99 -18.79 20.67
N ILE A 103 -5.72 -17.66 19.99
CA ILE A 103 -4.66 -17.44 18.99
C ILE A 103 -3.39 -16.84 19.64
N PHE A 104 -3.44 -16.45 20.92
CA PHE A 104 -2.39 -15.71 21.63
C PHE A 104 -1.69 -16.48 22.77
N ASP A 105 -1.65 -17.82 22.74
CA ASP A 105 -0.68 -18.58 23.55
C ASP A 105 0.58 -18.89 22.74
N ASN A 106 1.74 -18.74 23.37
CA ASN A 106 3.02 -18.56 22.70
C ASN A 106 3.89 -19.83 22.77
N THR A 107 3.58 -20.84 21.96
CA THR A 107 4.57 -21.84 21.48
C THR A 107 4.05 -22.77 20.38
N THR A 108 4.71 -22.76 19.22
CA THR A 108 4.80 -23.89 18.25
C THR A 108 3.54 -24.48 17.60
N ASP A 109 2.33 -24.00 17.89
CA ASP A 109 1.09 -24.54 17.28
C ASP A 109 0.79 -23.96 15.88
N ILE A 110 0.10 -24.74 15.05
CA ILE A 110 -0.17 -24.51 13.62
C ILE A 110 -1.42 -23.63 13.40
N THR A 111 -1.80 -22.88 14.43
CA THR A 111 -3.05 -22.12 14.56
C THR A 111 -2.85 -20.61 14.45
N TYR A 112 -1.64 -20.12 14.74
CA TYR A 112 -1.31 -18.70 14.53
C TYR A 112 -1.32 -18.36 13.04
N GLY A 113 -1.94 -17.22 12.68
CA GLY A 113 -2.04 -16.78 11.29
C GLY A 113 -3.08 -17.53 10.45
N GLN A 114 -4.22 -17.91 11.03
CA GLN A 114 -5.41 -18.36 10.27
C GLN A 114 -6.47 -17.24 10.19
N SER A 115 -7.04 -17.02 9.01
CA SER A 115 -8.08 -15.99 8.80
C SER A 115 -9.48 -16.56 9.05
N PRO A 116 -10.28 -15.99 9.99
CA PRO A 116 -11.58 -16.53 10.31
C PRO A 116 -12.61 -16.28 9.19
N PRO A 117 -13.67 -17.10 9.08
CA PRO A 117 -14.75 -16.87 8.13
C PRO A 117 -15.61 -15.66 8.52
N TRP A 118 -16.08 -14.90 7.52
CA TRP A 118 -17.13 -13.91 7.69
C TRP A 118 -18.12 -13.95 6.52
N TYR A 119 -19.35 -14.40 6.80
CA TYR A 119 -20.40 -14.56 5.79
C TYR A 119 -21.77 -14.13 6.34
N PRO A 120 -22.76 -13.83 5.47
CA PRO A 120 -22.62 -13.61 4.02
C PRO A 120 -21.88 -12.30 3.71
N THR A 121 -21.60 -12.01 2.44
CA THR A 121 -21.10 -10.70 2.01
C THR A 121 -22.11 -9.60 2.36
N PRO A 122 -21.70 -8.52 3.07
CA PRO A 122 -22.55 -7.37 3.29
C PRO A 122 -22.91 -6.68 1.97
N LYS A 123 -24.19 -6.40 1.77
CA LYS A 123 -24.68 -5.72 0.57
C LYS A 123 -24.28 -4.25 0.55
N GLY A 124 -24.04 -3.73 -0.65
CA GLY A 124 -23.80 -2.31 -0.88
C GLY A 124 -25.07 -1.45 -0.75
N GLY A 125 -24.90 -0.12 -0.71
CA GLY A 125 -26.02 0.83 -0.62
C GLY A 125 -26.59 0.99 0.79
N SER A 126 -25.90 0.46 1.80
CA SER A 126 -26.19 0.65 3.23
C SER A 126 -25.80 2.04 3.76
N THR A 127 -24.97 2.80 3.04
CA THR A 127 -24.54 4.16 3.40
C THR A 127 -25.43 5.21 2.72
N PHE A 128 -25.83 6.25 3.45
CA PHE A 128 -26.79 7.25 2.96
C PHE A 128 -26.31 8.04 1.74
N LYS A 129 -25.00 8.29 1.63
CA LYS A 129 -24.38 9.00 0.50
C LYS A 129 -24.58 8.31 -0.86
N TRP A 130 -24.72 6.99 -0.87
CA TRP A 130 -24.77 6.16 -2.08
C TRP A 130 -26.19 5.78 -2.52
N VAL A 131 -27.21 6.12 -1.74
CA VAL A 131 -28.60 5.66 -1.93
C VAL A 131 -29.16 5.96 -3.32
N GLU A 132 -28.95 7.16 -3.87
CA GLU A 132 -29.48 7.49 -5.20
C GLU A 132 -28.75 6.75 -6.33
N SER A 133 -27.43 6.58 -6.21
CA SER A 133 -26.63 5.80 -7.17
C SER A 133 -26.98 4.31 -7.12
N TYR A 134 -27.27 3.77 -5.93
CA TYR A 134 -27.80 2.41 -5.77
C TYR A 134 -29.24 2.26 -6.28
N LYS A 135 -30.11 3.27 -6.11
CA LYS A 135 -31.45 3.28 -6.73
C LYS A 135 -31.39 3.33 -8.25
N LYS A 136 -30.45 4.09 -8.84
CA LYS A 136 -30.19 4.07 -10.29
C LYS A 136 -29.67 2.68 -10.72
N ALA A 137 -28.65 2.17 -10.03
CA ALA A 137 -28.04 0.87 -10.32
C ALA A 137 -29.05 -0.29 -10.22
N GLN A 138 -29.88 -0.32 -9.19
CA GLN A 138 -30.94 -1.32 -9.01
C GLN A 138 -31.87 -1.39 -10.22
N LYS A 139 -32.33 -0.24 -10.72
CA LYS A 139 -33.19 -0.16 -11.91
C LYS A 139 -32.50 -0.70 -13.17
N LEU A 140 -31.20 -0.48 -13.33
CA LEU A 140 -30.44 -0.96 -14.49
C LEU A 140 -30.15 -2.47 -14.38
N VAL A 141 -29.64 -2.93 -13.23
CA VAL A 141 -29.29 -4.34 -12.96
C VAL A 141 -30.52 -5.27 -12.95
N ASN A 142 -31.69 -4.75 -12.62
CA ASN A 142 -32.96 -5.48 -12.73
C ASN A 142 -33.42 -5.69 -14.20
N GLN A 143 -32.80 -5.03 -15.17
CA GLN A 143 -33.06 -5.22 -16.61
C GLN A 143 -31.97 -6.04 -17.32
N MET A 144 -30.86 -6.34 -16.65
CA MET A 144 -29.75 -7.13 -17.21
C MET A 144 -30.03 -8.63 -17.17
N SER A 145 -29.62 -9.35 -18.22
CA SER A 145 -29.58 -10.82 -18.21
C SER A 145 -28.45 -11.36 -17.30
N LEU A 146 -28.44 -12.67 -17.04
CA LEU A 146 -27.33 -13.33 -16.34
C LEU A 146 -25.97 -13.05 -17.03
N ILE A 147 -25.97 -13.17 -18.36
CA ILE A 147 -24.80 -12.98 -19.21
C ILE A 147 -24.24 -11.56 -19.10
N GLU A 148 -25.11 -10.56 -19.07
CA GLU A 148 -24.72 -9.16 -18.93
C GLU A 148 -24.15 -8.84 -17.55
N LYS A 149 -24.70 -9.46 -16.50
CA LYS A 149 -24.20 -9.35 -15.13
C LYS A 149 -22.78 -9.91 -15.01
N VAL A 150 -22.55 -11.12 -15.53
CA VAL A 150 -21.24 -11.78 -15.53
C VAL A 150 -20.21 -11.03 -16.40
N ASN A 151 -20.65 -10.41 -17.51
CA ASN A 151 -19.80 -9.54 -18.34
C ASN A 151 -19.22 -8.35 -17.54
N ILE A 152 -20.02 -7.72 -16.68
CA ILE A 152 -19.58 -6.55 -15.90
C ILE A 152 -18.60 -6.96 -14.78
N THR A 153 -18.76 -8.15 -14.19
CA THR A 153 -17.88 -8.65 -13.13
C THR A 153 -16.59 -9.31 -13.64
N THR A 154 -16.51 -9.70 -14.92
CA THR A 154 -15.35 -10.44 -15.46
C THR A 154 -14.60 -9.61 -16.50
N GLY A 155 -13.28 -9.49 -16.32
CA GLY A 155 -12.40 -8.96 -17.36
C GLY A 155 -12.37 -9.85 -18.61
N THR A 156 -12.12 -9.25 -19.77
CA THR A 156 -12.21 -9.92 -21.08
C THR A 156 -11.02 -10.83 -21.43
N GLY A 157 -10.03 -10.91 -20.55
CA GLY A 157 -8.72 -11.56 -20.76
C GLY A 157 -7.59 -10.57 -21.05
N TRP A 158 -6.36 -10.98 -20.76
CA TRP A 158 -5.17 -10.14 -20.94
C TRP A 158 -4.99 -9.73 -22.42
N ARG A 159 -4.89 -8.41 -22.66
CA ARG A 159 -4.79 -7.81 -24.00
C ARG A 159 -5.99 -8.06 -24.91
N MET A 160 -7.19 -8.25 -24.34
CA MET A 160 -8.46 -8.46 -25.07
C MET A 160 -9.34 -7.19 -25.14
N GLY A 161 -8.70 -6.03 -25.05
CA GLY A 161 -9.27 -4.68 -25.13
C GLY A 161 -8.13 -3.65 -25.12
N LEU A 162 -8.43 -2.35 -25.10
CA LEU A 162 -7.42 -1.30 -25.28
C LEU A 162 -6.67 -0.89 -23.98
N ALA A 163 -7.33 -1.01 -22.82
CA ALA A 163 -6.73 -0.79 -21.51
C ALA A 163 -6.10 -2.07 -20.93
N VAL A 164 -5.36 -1.99 -19.82
CA VAL A 164 -4.75 -3.17 -19.15
C VAL A 164 -5.80 -4.05 -18.47
N GLY A 165 -6.94 -3.49 -18.06
CA GLY A 165 -8.17 -4.21 -17.75
C GLY A 165 -9.36 -3.66 -18.53
N ASN A 166 -10.24 -4.54 -19.01
CA ASN A 166 -11.47 -4.17 -19.72
C ASN A 166 -12.56 -5.15 -19.30
N THR A 167 -13.76 -4.70 -18.94
CA THR A 167 -14.91 -5.59 -18.64
C THR A 167 -15.69 -5.94 -19.92
N GLY A 168 -16.54 -6.95 -19.86
CA GLY A 168 -17.61 -7.09 -20.86
C GLY A 168 -18.66 -5.96 -20.75
N PRO A 169 -19.35 -5.59 -21.85
CA PRO A 169 -20.47 -4.64 -21.84
C PRO A 169 -21.81 -5.33 -21.49
N ALA A 170 -22.79 -4.55 -21.05
CA ALA A 170 -24.20 -4.97 -21.00
C ALA A 170 -25.01 -4.17 -22.03
N ILE A 171 -25.16 -4.78 -23.21
CA ILE A 171 -25.56 -4.11 -24.46
C ILE A 171 -27.05 -3.73 -24.44
N HIS A 172 -27.93 -4.59 -23.92
CA HIS A 172 -29.39 -4.36 -23.96
C HIS A 172 -29.80 -3.17 -23.07
N VAL A 173 -29.07 -2.96 -21.97
CA VAL A 173 -29.28 -1.84 -21.04
C VAL A 173 -28.37 -0.63 -21.31
N GLY A 174 -27.53 -0.69 -22.37
CA GLY A 174 -26.70 0.44 -22.81
C GLY A 174 -25.46 0.76 -21.94
N PHE A 175 -25.01 -0.19 -21.11
CA PHE A 175 -23.83 -0.04 -20.26
C PHE A 175 -22.56 -0.47 -21.02
N SER A 176 -21.66 0.48 -21.27
CA SER A 176 -20.39 0.26 -21.97
C SER A 176 -19.45 -0.67 -21.19
N SER A 177 -18.49 -1.28 -21.88
CA SER A 177 -17.29 -1.87 -21.24
C SER A 177 -16.58 -0.78 -20.42
N LEU A 178 -16.10 -1.15 -19.22
CA LEU A 178 -15.27 -0.27 -18.39
C LEU A 178 -13.79 -0.51 -18.69
N ALA A 179 -13.04 0.56 -18.91
CA ALA A 179 -11.58 0.54 -19.03
C ALA A 179 -10.91 0.84 -17.68
N LEU A 180 -9.98 -0.03 -17.28
CA LEU A 180 -9.18 0.07 -16.07
C LEU A 180 -7.70 0.23 -16.44
N GLN A 181 -7.04 1.30 -15.96
CA GLN A 181 -5.68 1.66 -16.39
C GLN A 181 -4.75 2.07 -15.23
N ASP A 182 -3.52 1.56 -15.27
CA ASP A 182 -2.39 2.06 -14.47
C ASP A 182 -2.02 3.53 -14.82
N GLY A 183 -1.39 4.29 -13.94
CA GLY A 183 -0.83 3.91 -12.64
C GLY A 183 -0.80 5.09 -11.67
N PRO A 184 -0.17 4.98 -10.49
CA PRO A 184 -0.22 5.98 -9.42
C PRO A 184 0.43 7.34 -9.75
N LEU A 185 1.17 7.48 -10.86
CA LEU A 185 1.87 8.73 -11.24
C LEU A 185 1.64 9.20 -12.69
N GLY A 186 0.65 8.63 -13.39
CA GLY A 186 0.27 9.04 -14.74
C GLY A 186 -0.59 7.98 -15.41
N ILE A 187 -0.54 7.86 -16.73
CA ILE A 187 -1.26 6.80 -17.46
C ILE A 187 -0.24 5.91 -18.18
N ARG A 188 -0.10 4.67 -17.72
CA ARG A 188 0.85 3.68 -18.25
C ARG A 188 0.54 3.36 -19.72
N TYR A 189 1.57 3.20 -20.54
CA TYR A 189 1.53 2.94 -21.98
C TYR A 189 0.86 4.01 -22.86
N ALA A 190 0.26 5.06 -22.30
CA ALA A 190 -0.38 6.12 -23.08
C ALA A 190 0.65 7.14 -23.62
N ASP A 191 0.40 7.65 -24.82
CA ASP A 191 1.08 8.85 -25.34
C ASP A 191 0.52 10.14 -24.69
N ASN A 192 1.26 11.25 -24.80
CA ASN A 192 0.77 12.61 -24.48
C ASN A 192 0.04 12.74 -23.13
N ILE A 193 0.66 12.18 -22.09
CA ILE A 193 0.24 12.26 -20.67
C ILE A 193 1.38 12.85 -19.83
N THR A 194 1.10 13.18 -18.57
CA THR A 194 2.10 13.64 -17.62
C THR A 194 2.69 12.48 -16.83
N ALA A 195 4.03 12.42 -16.75
CA ALA A 195 4.75 11.63 -15.75
C ALA A 195 4.95 12.51 -14.51
N PHE A 196 3.96 12.46 -13.60
CA PHE A 196 3.99 13.19 -12.34
C PHE A 196 5.09 12.64 -11.41
N PRO A 197 5.52 13.39 -10.38
CA PRO A 197 6.32 12.83 -9.30
C PRO A 197 5.58 11.65 -8.64
N ALA A 198 6.33 10.66 -8.16
CA ALA A 198 5.77 9.47 -7.54
C ALA A 198 4.99 9.79 -6.25
N GLY A 199 4.29 8.79 -5.69
CA GLY A 199 3.58 8.92 -4.42
C GLY A 199 4.51 9.44 -3.32
N ILE A 200 5.73 8.92 -3.26
CA ILE A 200 6.68 9.22 -2.18
C ILE A 200 7.17 10.67 -2.19
N THR A 201 7.42 11.23 -3.37
CA THR A 201 7.71 12.66 -3.57
C THR A 201 6.49 13.52 -3.25
N THR A 202 5.28 13.03 -3.57
CA THR A 202 4.03 13.71 -3.28
C THR A 202 3.76 13.77 -1.77
N GLY A 203 4.03 12.69 -1.04
CA GLY A 203 4.00 12.66 0.42
C GLY A 203 5.05 13.56 1.04
N ALA A 204 6.28 13.57 0.51
CA ALA A 204 7.35 14.48 0.92
C ALA A 204 7.01 15.98 0.77
N THR A 205 5.97 16.34 0.00
CA THR A 205 5.46 17.73 -0.01
C THR A 205 4.81 18.15 1.32
N TRP A 206 4.21 17.20 2.04
CA TRP A 206 3.30 17.43 3.17
C TRP A 206 2.25 18.53 2.89
N ASN A 207 1.73 18.58 1.66
CA ASN A 207 0.85 19.64 1.18
C ASN A 207 -0.48 19.04 0.66
N LYS A 208 -1.53 19.12 1.49
CA LYS A 208 -2.88 18.60 1.22
C LYS A 208 -3.45 19.14 -0.11
N GLN A 209 -3.25 20.43 -0.39
CA GLN A 209 -3.71 21.06 -1.63
C GLN A 209 -2.97 20.54 -2.87
N LEU A 210 -1.66 20.24 -2.78
CA LEU A 210 -0.92 19.64 -3.90
C LEU A 210 -1.28 18.17 -4.12
N MET A 211 -1.54 17.40 -3.05
CA MET A 211 -2.04 16.02 -3.14
C MET A 211 -3.36 15.97 -3.93
N TYR A 212 -4.32 16.82 -3.55
CA TYR A 212 -5.57 17.03 -4.30
C TYR A 212 -5.34 17.50 -5.74
N SER A 213 -4.52 18.53 -5.95
CA SER A 213 -4.33 19.14 -7.28
C SER A 213 -3.64 18.19 -8.26
N ARG A 214 -2.70 17.35 -7.78
CA ARG A 214 -2.09 16.25 -8.54
C ARG A 214 -3.14 15.20 -8.90
N GLY A 215 -3.93 14.74 -7.92
CA GLY A 215 -5.02 13.79 -8.16
C GLY A 215 -6.02 14.29 -9.20
N LYS A 216 -6.36 15.59 -9.17
CA LYS A 216 -7.28 16.21 -10.11
C LYS A 216 -6.73 16.33 -11.53
N ALA A 217 -5.47 16.72 -11.68
CA ALA A 217 -4.79 16.71 -12.98
C ALA A 217 -4.74 15.29 -13.58
N HIS A 218 -4.43 14.30 -12.74
CA HIS A 218 -4.35 12.88 -13.09
C HIS A 218 -5.71 12.29 -13.49
N GLY A 219 -6.79 12.62 -12.77
CA GLY A 219 -8.17 12.28 -13.13
C GLY A 219 -8.66 12.95 -14.42
N LYS A 220 -8.31 14.23 -14.63
CA LYS A 220 -8.60 14.97 -15.88
C LYS A 220 -7.95 14.27 -17.08
N GLU A 221 -6.70 13.83 -16.95
CA GLU A 221 -6.02 13.04 -17.99
C GLU A 221 -6.70 11.69 -18.23
N ALA A 222 -7.07 10.98 -17.17
CA ALA A 222 -7.71 9.66 -17.29
C ALA A 222 -9.06 9.75 -18.03
N ARG A 223 -9.92 10.72 -17.70
CA ARG A 223 -11.16 10.97 -18.47
C ARG A 223 -10.84 11.33 -19.92
N LEU A 224 -9.88 12.23 -20.17
CA LEU A 224 -9.50 12.64 -21.53
C LEU A 224 -8.91 11.51 -22.38
N LYS A 225 -8.36 10.45 -21.77
CA LYS A 225 -7.92 9.22 -22.44
C LYS A 225 -8.99 8.15 -22.58
N GLY A 226 -10.18 8.33 -21.99
CA GLY A 226 -11.28 7.36 -22.03
C GLY A 226 -11.20 6.24 -21.00
N VAL A 227 -10.50 6.49 -19.87
CA VAL A 227 -10.37 5.54 -18.75
C VAL A 227 -11.54 5.72 -17.78
N ASN A 228 -12.16 4.61 -17.35
CA ASN A 228 -13.27 4.61 -16.39
C ASN A 228 -12.78 4.45 -14.95
N VAL A 229 -11.79 3.58 -14.73
CA VAL A 229 -11.17 3.31 -13.43
C VAL A 229 -9.67 3.54 -13.53
N LEU A 230 -9.14 4.41 -12.68
CA LEU A 230 -7.72 4.67 -12.54
C LEU A 230 -7.16 3.86 -11.37
N LEU A 231 -6.11 3.08 -11.61
CA LEU A 231 -5.53 2.15 -10.63
C LEU A 231 -4.57 2.89 -9.67
N ALA A 232 -5.13 3.88 -8.98
CA ALA A 232 -4.47 4.83 -8.11
C ALA A 232 -5.44 5.38 -7.03
N PRO A 233 -4.93 5.89 -5.89
CA PRO A 233 -3.52 5.91 -5.48
C PRO A 233 -3.06 4.59 -4.82
N CYS A 234 -1.77 4.50 -4.49
CA CYS A 234 -1.21 3.40 -3.73
C CYS A 234 -1.01 3.80 -2.25
N VAL A 235 -1.27 2.87 -1.33
CA VAL A 235 -1.00 2.96 0.13
C VAL A 235 -0.64 1.61 0.77
N GLY A 236 -0.68 0.52 0.00
CA GLY A 236 -0.17 -0.81 0.34
C GLY A 236 0.79 -1.24 -0.77
N PRO A 237 2.13 -1.27 -0.59
CA PRO A 237 2.86 -1.17 0.68
C PRO A 237 2.62 0.13 1.45
N LEU A 238 2.44 0.00 2.76
CA LEU A 238 2.50 1.10 3.71
C LEU A 238 3.96 1.55 3.92
N GLY A 239 4.93 0.64 3.77
CA GLY A 239 6.36 0.91 3.91
C GLY A 239 7.02 0.21 5.10
N ARG A 240 6.50 -0.95 5.53
CA ARG A 240 7.02 -1.74 6.67
C ARG A 240 8.53 -2.04 6.57
N MET A 241 9.00 -2.40 5.38
CA MET A 241 10.42 -2.66 5.10
C MET A 241 10.99 -1.55 4.23
N PRO A 242 12.05 -0.82 4.63
CA PRO A 242 12.63 0.27 3.83
C PRO A 242 13.19 -0.19 2.48
N ALA A 243 13.49 -1.48 2.33
CA ALA A 243 13.94 -2.11 1.09
C ALA A 243 12.81 -2.53 0.14
N GLY A 244 11.54 -2.45 0.56
CA GLY A 244 10.37 -2.93 -0.18
C GLY A 244 10.21 -2.26 -1.55
N GLY A 245 10.06 -3.09 -2.59
CA GLY A 245 10.24 -2.70 -3.99
C GLY A 245 9.28 -1.61 -4.49
N ARG A 246 8.09 -1.49 -3.89
CA ARG A 246 7.00 -0.60 -4.34
C ARG A 246 6.63 0.51 -3.37
N ASN A 247 7.37 0.69 -2.26
CA ASN A 247 7.10 1.74 -1.27
C ASN A 247 6.96 3.15 -1.89
N TRP A 248 7.69 3.38 -2.98
CA TRP A 248 7.75 4.64 -3.71
C TRP A 248 6.45 4.99 -4.47
N GLU A 249 5.59 4.01 -4.76
CA GLU A 249 4.23 4.24 -5.29
C GLU A 249 3.30 4.85 -4.23
N GLY A 250 3.51 4.50 -2.96
CA GLY A 250 2.82 5.06 -1.79
C GLY A 250 3.47 6.36 -1.29
N PHE A 251 2.93 6.95 -0.23
CA PHE A 251 3.26 8.33 0.18
C PHE A 251 4.31 8.47 1.29
N GLY A 252 4.71 7.40 1.97
CA GLY A 252 5.59 7.47 3.15
C GLY A 252 5.50 6.19 3.96
N ALA A 253 6.01 6.20 5.20
CA ALA A 253 5.89 5.07 6.14
C ALA A 253 4.81 5.26 7.23
N ASP A 254 4.22 6.46 7.34
CA ASP A 254 3.22 6.76 8.38
C ASP A 254 1.77 6.68 7.86
N PRO A 255 0.85 5.99 8.56
CA PRO A 255 -0.54 5.82 8.14
C PRO A 255 -1.39 7.09 8.17
N ALA A 256 -1.09 8.08 9.02
CA ALA A 256 -1.82 9.36 9.01
C ALA A 256 -1.39 10.20 7.80
N LEU A 257 -0.10 10.23 7.47
CA LEU A 257 0.41 10.85 6.24
C LEU A 257 -0.15 10.16 4.99
N GLN A 258 -0.01 8.83 4.88
CA GLN A 258 -0.53 8.01 3.78
C GLN A 258 -2.06 8.18 3.63
N GLY A 259 -2.81 8.12 4.73
CA GLY A 259 -4.26 8.25 4.72
C GLY A 259 -4.77 9.65 4.35
N ILE A 260 -4.08 10.72 4.76
CA ILE A 260 -4.41 12.08 4.31
C ILE A 260 -4.11 12.24 2.81
N ALA A 261 -2.93 11.81 2.37
CA ALA A 261 -2.51 11.93 0.97
C ALA A 261 -3.40 11.12 0.02
N ALA A 262 -3.81 9.92 0.41
CA ALA A 262 -4.77 9.12 -0.33
C ALA A 262 -6.15 9.78 -0.42
N ALA A 263 -6.70 10.27 0.71
CA ALA A 263 -8.02 10.90 0.73
C ALA A 263 -8.10 12.12 -0.20
N GLU A 264 -7.09 13.01 -0.17
CA GLU A 264 -7.08 14.18 -1.06
C GLU A 264 -6.81 13.80 -2.53
N THR A 265 -5.93 12.83 -2.79
CA THR A 265 -5.70 12.32 -4.17
C THR A 265 -6.97 11.69 -4.76
N ILE A 266 -7.72 10.91 -3.97
CA ILE A 266 -8.99 10.30 -4.37
C ILE A 266 -10.04 11.37 -4.69
N ARG A 267 -10.19 12.40 -3.84
CA ARG A 267 -11.11 13.52 -4.11
C ARG A 267 -10.78 14.19 -5.45
N GLY A 268 -9.51 14.49 -5.69
CA GLY A 268 -9.06 15.06 -6.96
C GLY A 268 -9.43 14.20 -8.17
N ILE A 269 -9.11 12.89 -8.14
CA ILE A 269 -9.41 11.96 -9.24
C ILE A 269 -10.93 11.89 -9.50
N GLN A 270 -11.72 11.73 -8.43
CA GLN A 270 -13.15 11.45 -8.54
C GLN A 270 -14.02 12.67 -8.86
N GLU A 271 -13.56 13.90 -8.55
CA GLU A 271 -14.21 15.12 -9.02
C GLU A 271 -14.22 15.25 -10.55
N GLU A 272 -13.23 14.66 -11.24
CA GLU A 272 -13.21 14.58 -12.71
C GLU A 272 -14.07 13.42 -13.25
N GLY A 273 -14.76 12.69 -12.38
CA GLY A 273 -15.70 11.61 -12.74
C GLY A 273 -15.05 10.24 -12.94
N VAL A 274 -13.74 10.10 -12.75
CA VAL A 274 -13.01 8.84 -12.90
C VAL A 274 -13.02 8.07 -11.59
N MET A 275 -13.30 6.76 -11.63
CA MET A 275 -13.29 5.92 -10.43
C MET A 275 -11.84 5.72 -9.96
N ALA A 276 -11.52 6.16 -8.74
CA ALA A 276 -10.26 5.84 -8.11
C ALA A 276 -10.30 4.40 -7.55
N SER A 277 -9.17 3.69 -7.62
CA SER A 277 -9.00 2.36 -7.05
C SER A 277 -7.81 2.35 -6.12
N ILE A 278 -8.09 2.39 -4.81
CA ILE A 278 -7.05 2.39 -3.76
C ILE A 278 -6.38 1.01 -3.70
N LYS A 279 -5.05 0.97 -3.79
CA LYS A 279 -4.28 -0.29 -3.89
C LYS A 279 -3.06 -0.36 -2.95
N HIS A 280 -2.55 -1.53 -2.58
CA HIS A 280 -3.09 -2.89 -2.77
C HIS A 280 -3.57 -3.40 -1.40
N PHE A 281 -4.88 -3.69 -1.26
CA PHE A 281 -5.53 -4.10 -0.02
C PHE A 281 -5.36 -5.62 0.18
N ILE A 282 -4.56 -6.12 1.12
CA ILE A 282 -3.69 -5.42 2.08
C ILE A 282 -2.43 -6.27 2.33
N GLY A 283 -1.50 -5.77 3.14
CA GLY A 283 -0.31 -6.52 3.59
C GLY A 283 0.83 -6.64 2.57
N ASN A 284 0.70 -6.09 1.36
CA ASN A 284 1.69 -6.21 0.27
C ASN A 284 2.96 -5.36 0.51
N GLU A 285 3.71 -5.69 1.56
CA GLU A 285 4.89 -4.94 2.04
C GLU A 285 6.23 -5.39 1.41
N GLN A 286 6.24 -6.45 0.60
CA GLN A 286 7.39 -6.87 -0.22
C GLN A 286 6.95 -7.54 -1.52
N GLU A 287 7.85 -7.59 -2.50
CA GLU A 287 7.60 -8.20 -3.80
C GLU A 287 8.06 -9.66 -3.88
N HIS A 288 9.13 -10.05 -3.16
CA HIS A 288 9.55 -11.45 -3.07
C HIS A 288 8.41 -12.33 -2.58
N TYR A 289 8.13 -13.43 -3.28
CA TYR A 289 7.02 -14.35 -3.03
C TYR A 289 5.61 -13.71 -3.07
N ARG A 290 5.42 -12.53 -3.65
CA ARG A 290 4.08 -11.91 -3.76
C ARG A 290 3.11 -12.75 -4.62
N GLN A 291 3.62 -13.50 -5.60
CA GLN A 291 2.83 -14.29 -6.56
C GLN A 291 3.34 -15.72 -6.74
N SER A 292 2.41 -16.65 -6.96
CA SER A 292 2.67 -18.02 -7.42
C SER A 292 3.56 -18.04 -8.66
N TYR A 293 4.67 -18.77 -8.58
CA TYR A 293 5.65 -19.00 -9.64
C TYR A 293 6.35 -17.75 -10.21
N GLU A 294 6.25 -16.58 -9.57
CA GLU A 294 6.99 -15.38 -10.00
C GLU A 294 8.47 -15.46 -9.55
N THR A 295 8.72 -15.51 -8.25
CA THR A 295 10.06 -15.68 -7.66
C THR A 295 10.29 -17.11 -7.18
N HIS A 296 11.49 -17.65 -7.36
CA HIS A 296 11.94 -18.93 -6.78
C HIS A 296 11.08 -20.18 -7.08
N ASN A 297 10.19 -20.13 -8.09
CA ASN A 297 9.22 -21.19 -8.45
C ASN A 297 8.24 -21.61 -7.33
N ASN A 298 8.00 -20.79 -6.29
CA ASN A 298 7.10 -21.20 -5.21
C ASN A 298 5.63 -21.25 -5.66
N GLU A 299 4.87 -22.26 -5.24
CA GLU A 299 3.50 -22.48 -5.74
C GLU A 299 2.48 -21.45 -5.23
N ASN A 300 2.75 -20.84 -4.07
CA ASN A 300 1.85 -19.88 -3.42
C ASN A 300 2.50 -18.50 -3.27
N ALA A 301 1.66 -17.49 -3.06
CA ALA A 301 2.11 -16.24 -2.47
C ALA A 301 2.49 -16.44 -0.99
N LEU A 302 3.23 -15.49 -0.43
CA LEU A 302 3.50 -15.39 1.01
C LEU A 302 2.23 -15.04 1.81
N SER A 303 2.24 -15.38 3.09
CA SER A 303 1.27 -14.92 4.08
C SER A 303 1.86 -13.85 4.99
N ALA A 304 1.36 -12.63 4.86
CA ALA A 304 1.57 -11.57 5.84
C ALA A 304 0.67 -11.86 7.04
N ASN A 305 1.25 -12.26 8.18
CA ASN A 305 0.48 -12.57 9.37
C ASN A 305 0.41 -11.34 10.27
N ILE A 306 -0.78 -10.76 10.39
CA ILE A 306 -1.03 -9.45 11.00
C ILE A 306 -2.08 -9.61 12.10
N ASP A 307 -1.82 -9.06 13.29
CA ASP A 307 -2.79 -9.02 14.38
C ASP A 307 -3.87 -7.95 14.14
N ASP A 308 -4.98 -8.09 14.84
CA ASP A 308 -6.18 -7.27 14.66
C ASP A 308 -5.93 -5.79 15.03
N ARG A 309 -5.13 -5.48 16.08
CA ARG A 309 -4.83 -4.09 16.46
C ARG A 309 -3.91 -3.41 15.45
N THR A 310 -2.86 -4.11 15.02
CA THR A 310 -1.95 -3.62 13.98
C THR A 310 -2.65 -3.44 12.63
N LEU A 311 -3.63 -4.30 12.29
CA LEU A 311 -4.47 -4.08 11.12
C LEU A 311 -5.24 -2.75 11.21
N HIS A 312 -5.88 -2.44 12.33
CA HIS A 312 -6.72 -1.24 12.47
C HIS A 312 -5.91 0.07 12.66
N GLU A 313 -4.86 0.06 13.48
CA GLU A 313 -4.08 1.28 13.81
C GLU A 313 -2.93 1.59 12.82
N LEU A 314 -2.53 0.64 11.98
CA LEU A 314 -1.42 0.79 11.03
C LEU A 314 -1.86 0.60 9.57
N TYR A 315 -1.99 -0.65 9.09
CA TYR A 315 -2.13 -0.91 7.65
C TYR A 315 -3.51 -0.54 7.07
N GLY A 316 -4.59 -0.72 7.85
CA GLY A 316 -5.96 -0.43 7.43
C GLY A 316 -6.34 1.05 7.51
N TRP A 317 -5.64 1.85 8.31
CA TRP A 317 -5.94 3.26 8.54
C TRP A 317 -5.97 4.13 7.25
N PRO A 318 -5.03 4.00 6.30
CA PRO A 318 -5.13 4.68 5.00
C PRO A 318 -6.32 4.24 4.16
N PHE A 319 -6.70 2.96 4.21
CA PHE A 319 -7.90 2.46 3.52
C PHE A 319 -9.18 2.99 4.16
N GLN A 320 -9.26 3.06 5.50
CA GLN A 320 -10.37 3.71 6.21
C GLN A 320 -10.52 5.19 5.82
N ASN A 321 -9.41 5.93 5.66
CA ASN A 321 -9.41 7.28 5.12
C ASN A 321 -9.92 7.32 3.66
N ALA A 322 -9.49 6.39 2.81
CA ALA A 322 -9.94 6.28 1.42
C ALA A 322 -11.45 5.98 1.32
N ILE A 323 -11.99 5.10 2.17
CA ILE A 323 -13.43 4.85 2.21
C ILE A 323 -14.17 6.09 2.71
N LYS A 324 -13.66 6.82 3.72
CA LYS A 324 -14.28 8.07 4.18
C LYS A 324 -14.33 9.16 3.11
N ALA A 325 -13.33 9.18 2.22
CA ALA A 325 -13.27 10.05 1.04
C ALA A 325 -14.21 9.61 -0.11
N GLY A 326 -14.90 8.47 0.03
CA GLY A 326 -15.88 7.98 -0.94
C GLY A 326 -15.26 7.27 -2.14
N VAL A 327 -14.14 6.55 -1.96
CA VAL A 327 -13.45 5.84 -3.04
C VAL A 327 -14.37 4.81 -3.72
N ALA A 328 -14.36 4.79 -5.05
CA ALA A 328 -15.24 3.95 -5.87
C ALA A 328 -14.81 2.48 -5.94
N SER A 329 -13.50 2.22 -5.86
CA SER A 329 -12.93 0.88 -6.01
C SER A 329 -11.81 0.63 -4.99
N VAL A 330 -11.62 -0.65 -4.62
CA VAL A 330 -10.49 -1.14 -3.81
C VAL A 330 -9.88 -2.31 -4.57
N MET A 331 -8.56 -2.29 -4.79
CA MET A 331 -7.85 -3.41 -5.40
C MET A 331 -7.33 -4.36 -4.33
N CYS A 332 -7.73 -5.63 -4.35
CA CYS A 332 -7.20 -6.64 -3.45
C CYS A 332 -5.83 -7.17 -3.91
N SER A 333 -4.93 -7.40 -2.95
CA SER A 333 -3.52 -7.76 -3.18
C SER A 333 -3.31 -9.22 -3.60
N TYR A 334 -2.13 -9.50 -4.17
CA TYR A 334 -1.71 -10.86 -4.55
C TYR A 334 -1.50 -11.81 -3.38
N GLN A 335 -1.11 -11.28 -2.22
CA GLN A 335 -0.64 -12.04 -1.07
C GLN A 335 -1.77 -12.72 -0.30
N MET A 336 -1.40 -13.64 0.59
CA MET A 336 -2.27 -14.04 1.69
C MET A 336 -2.12 -13.08 2.87
N VAL A 337 -3.20 -12.90 3.62
CA VAL A 337 -3.14 -12.41 5.01
C VAL A 337 -3.75 -13.47 5.90
N ASN A 338 -3.05 -13.86 6.95
CA ASN A 338 -3.42 -14.96 7.84
C ASN A 338 -3.84 -16.22 7.03
N ASN A 339 -2.95 -16.65 6.13
CA ASN A 339 -3.05 -17.82 5.24
C ASN A 339 -4.31 -17.88 4.34
N SER A 340 -4.95 -16.75 4.08
CA SER A 340 -5.99 -16.62 3.05
C SER A 340 -5.68 -15.45 2.09
N TYR A 341 -5.55 -15.77 0.80
CA TYR A 341 -5.36 -14.83 -0.32
C TYR A 341 -6.35 -13.67 -0.23
N VAL A 342 -5.91 -12.40 -0.24
CA VAL A 342 -6.80 -11.29 0.12
C VAL A 342 -8.00 -11.16 -0.83
N CYS A 343 -7.83 -11.44 -2.12
CA CYS A 343 -8.91 -11.53 -3.11
C CYS A 343 -9.93 -12.69 -2.91
N GLN A 344 -9.81 -13.45 -1.83
CA GLN A 344 -10.80 -14.41 -1.32
C GLN A 344 -10.81 -14.50 0.22
N ASN A 345 -10.28 -13.49 0.91
CA ASN A 345 -10.22 -13.44 2.36
C ASN A 345 -11.51 -12.80 2.92
N SER A 346 -12.39 -13.64 3.48
CA SER A 346 -13.72 -13.19 3.91
C SER A 346 -13.70 -12.25 5.13
N LYS A 347 -12.88 -12.46 6.16
CA LYS A 347 -12.75 -11.49 7.28
C LYS A 347 -12.26 -10.13 6.78
N LEU A 348 -11.34 -10.07 5.83
CA LEU A 348 -10.86 -8.78 5.28
C LEU A 348 -11.88 -8.11 4.34
N MET A 349 -12.42 -8.83 3.35
CA MET A 349 -13.31 -8.23 2.34
C MET A 349 -14.76 -8.08 2.84
N ASN A 350 -15.34 -9.09 3.47
CA ASN A 350 -16.69 -9.02 4.01
C ASN A 350 -16.71 -8.28 5.36
N GLY A 351 -15.93 -8.75 6.34
CA GLY A 351 -16.00 -8.24 7.72
C GLY A 351 -15.42 -6.83 7.89
N TYR A 352 -14.14 -6.66 7.58
CA TYR A 352 -13.46 -5.38 7.77
C TYR A 352 -13.87 -4.35 6.71
N LEU A 353 -13.66 -4.64 5.42
CA LEU A 353 -13.89 -3.65 4.37
C LEU A 353 -15.38 -3.32 4.15
N LYS A 354 -16.24 -4.34 3.95
CA LYS A 354 -17.64 -4.11 3.56
C LYS A 354 -18.60 -3.86 4.72
N ASP A 355 -18.43 -4.52 5.87
CA ASP A 355 -19.29 -4.25 7.04
C ASP A 355 -18.74 -3.11 7.91
N GLU A 356 -17.51 -3.23 8.42
CA GLU A 356 -16.99 -2.24 9.36
C GLU A 356 -16.69 -0.90 8.66
N LEU A 357 -15.79 -0.87 7.67
CA LEU A 357 -15.46 0.37 6.96
C LEU A 357 -16.61 0.89 6.08
N GLY A 358 -17.72 0.16 5.96
CA GLY A 358 -18.93 0.56 5.25
C GLY A 358 -18.77 0.67 3.73
N PHE A 359 -17.78 -0.03 3.15
CA PHE A 359 -17.40 0.16 1.75
C PHE A 359 -18.55 -0.11 0.78
N SER A 360 -18.98 0.96 0.11
CA SER A 360 -20.11 0.98 -0.83
C SER A 360 -19.69 0.95 -2.31
N GLY A 361 -18.39 0.89 -2.61
CA GLY A 361 -17.86 0.64 -3.95
C GLY A 361 -17.70 -0.86 -4.26
N PHE A 362 -16.85 -1.19 -5.23
CA PHE A 362 -16.56 -2.57 -5.67
C PHE A 362 -15.10 -2.98 -5.44
N VAL A 363 -14.87 -4.26 -5.08
CA VAL A 363 -13.52 -4.85 -4.96
C VAL A 363 -13.09 -5.47 -6.28
N VAL A 364 -11.91 -5.08 -6.77
CA VAL A 364 -11.28 -5.63 -7.98
C VAL A 364 -10.00 -6.39 -7.64
N THR A 365 -9.62 -7.41 -8.41
CA THR A 365 -8.32 -8.10 -8.21
C THR A 365 -7.15 -7.35 -8.82
N ASP A 366 -5.96 -7.54 -8.24
CA ASP A 366 -4.70 -7.34 -8.97
C ASP A 366 -4.51 -8.45 -10.07
N TRP A 367 -3.50 -8.35 -10.94
CA TRP A 367 -3.38 -9.12 -12.21
C TRP A 367 -2.32 -10.25 -12.18
N PRO A 368 -2.64 -11.55 -11.93
CA PRO A 368 -3.91 -12.16 -11.58
C PRO A 368 -3.92 -12.67 -10.11
N ALA A 369 -4.47 -11.87 -9.20
CA ALA A 369 -4.58 -12.19 -7.77
C ALA A 369 -5.75 -13.15 -7.44
N GLN A 370 -6.71 -13.36 -8.35
CA GLN A 370 -7.78 -14.36 -8.13
C GLN A 370 -7.22 -15.79 -8.08
N LYS A 371 -7.63 -16.59 -7.09
CA LYS A 371 -7.21 -18.00 -6.94
C LYS A 371 -8.37 -19.02 -6.89
N SER A 372 -9.62 -18.55 -6.95
CA SER A 372 -10.82 -19.39 -6.96
C SER A 372 -12.01 -18.71 -7.64
N GLY A 373 -13.02 -19.48 -8.06
CA GLY A 373 -14.27 -18.96 -8.65
C GLY A 373 -15.34 -18.65 -7.59
N VAL A 374 -16.00 -19.68 -7.07
CA VAL A 374 -17.08 -19.55 -6.07
C VAL A 374 -16.58 -18.93 -4.76
N ALA A 375 -15.45 -19.38 -4.24
CA ALA A 375 -14.99 -18.92 -2.92
C ALA A 375 -14.63 -17.42 -2.91
N SER A 376 -13.97 -16.87 -3.94
CA SER A 376 -13.75 -15.42 -4.05
C SER A 376 -15.06 -14.63 -4.16
N ALA A 377 -16.04 -15.14 -4.92
CA ALA A 377 -17.36 -14.55 -5.08
C ALA A 377 -18.11 -14.45 -3.73
N LEU A 378 -18.10 -15.51 -2.93
CA LEU A 378 -18.74 -15.54 -1.60
C LEU A 378 -17.93 -14.79 -0.53
N ALA A 379 -16.60 -14.75 -0.65
CA ALA A 379 -15.72 -14.04 0.28
C ALA A 379 -15.73 -12.52 0.11
N GLY A 380 -16.32 -12.00 -0.97
CA GLY A 380 -16.60 -10.57 -1.13
C GLY A 380 -15.99 -9.89 -2.36
N LEU A 381 -15.32 -10.61 -3.26
CA LEU A 381 -14.83 -10.03 -4.52
C LEU A 381 -15.99 -9.59 -5.42
N ASP A 382 -15.84 -8.49 -6.19
CA ASP A 382 -16.86 -7.99 -7.12
C ASP A 382 -16.42 -7.98 -8.60
N MET A 383 -15.13 -7.82 -8.88
CA MET A 383 -14.58 -7.76 -10.24
C MET A 383 -13.27 -8.57 -10.38
N SER A 384 -13.23 -9.47 -11.36
CA SER A 384 -12.04 -10.25 -11.74
C SER A 384 -11.26 -9.54 -12.85
N MET A 385 -9.95 -9.35 -12.66
CA MET A 385 -9.07 -8.65 -13.61
C MET A 385 -7.69 -9.34 -13.79
N SER A 386 -7.17 -9.46 -15.02
CA SER A 386 -7.80 -9.15 -16.32
C SER A 386 -8.91 -10.12 -16.73
N GLY A 387 -9.35 -11.00 -15.82
CA GLY A 387 -10.36 -12.04 -16.03
C GLY A 387 -9.74 -13.44 -16.16
N ASP A 388 -8.45 -13.49 -16.52
CA ASP A 388 -7.66 -14.71 -16.69
C ASP A 388 -7.51 -15.48 -15.38
N ARG A 389 -7.20 -16.78 -15.47
CA ARG A 389 -7.18 -17.69 -14.32
C ARG A 389 -5.92 -17.56 -13.45
N LEU A 390 -4.87 -18.32 -13.76
CA LEU A 390 -3.60 -18.30 -13.02
C LEU A 390 -2.44 -17.73 -13.85
N ARG A 391 -2.64 -17.53 -15.16
CA ARG A 391 -1.62 -16.99 -16.08
C ARG A 391 -2.26 -16.01 -17.04
N LEU A 392 -1.69 -14.82 -17.15
CA LEU A 392 -2.22 -13.76 -18.02
C LEU A 392 -2.19 -14.19 -19.50
N GLY A 393 -3.35 -14.20 -20.14
CA GLY A 393 -3.52 -14.50 -21.55
C GLY A 393 -3.43 -15.97 -21.90
N ASP A 394 -3.74 -16.90 -20.98
CA ASP A 394 -3.97 -18.31 -21.34
C ASP A 394 -5.34 -18.51 -22.03
N GLY A 395 -6.37 -17.80 -21.56
CA GLY A 395 -7.77 -17.89 -22.01
C GLY A 395 -8.66 -18.76 -21.11
N GLU A 396 -8.15 -19.21 -19.96
CA GLU A 396 -8.96 -19.77 -18.87
C GLU A 396 -9.45 -18.66 -17.94
N SER A 397 -10.53 -18.88 -17.21
CA SER A 397 -11.02 -17.96 -16.16
C SER A 397 -11.46 -18.73 -14.92
N PHE A 398 -11.43 -18.05 -13.77
CA PHE A 398 -12.16 -18.50 -12.57
C PHE A 398 -13.63 -18.08 -12.59
N TRP A 399 -13.99 -17.04 -13.37
CA TRP A 399 -15.34 -16.53 -13.56
C TRP A 399 -15.74 -16.64 -15.04
N GLY A 400 -16.36 -15.63 -15.66
CA GLY A 400 -16.94 -15.75 -17.01
C GLY A 400 -17.94 -16.91 -17.06
N ALA A 401 -17.80 -17.81 -18.04
CA ALA A 401 -18.60 -19.02 -18.17
C ALA A 401 -18.69 -19.87 -16.88
N GLU A 402 -17.64 -19.89 -16.04
CA GLU A 402 -17.69 -20.61 -14.77
C GLU A 402 -18.59 -19.90 -13.74
N LEU A 403 -18.61 -18.56 -13.70
CA LEU A 403 -19.51 -17.81 -12.82
C LEU A 403 -20.97 -17.95 -13.27
N SER A 404 -21.23 -17.96 -14.59
CA SER A 404 -22.55 -18.28 -15.14
C SER A 404 -23.03 -19.67 -14.69
N LYS A 405 -22.17 -20.70 -14.77
CA LYS A 405 -22.49 -22.06 -14.28
C LYS A 405 -22.72 -22.09 -12.77
N SER A 406 -21.89 -21.38 -12.00
CA SER A 406 -22.04 -21.30 -10.55
C SER A 406 -23.33 -20.63 -10.08
N VAL A 407 -23.86 -19.67 -10.84
CA VAL A 407 -25.15 -19.05 -10.52
C VAL A 407 -26.31 -19.92 -11.01
N LEU A 408 -26.21 -20.56 -12.18
CA LEU A 408 -27.24 -21.47 -12.69
C LEU A 408 -27.42 -22.73 -11.83
N ASN A 409 -26.35 -23.28 -11.24
CA ASN A 409 -26.45 -24.41 -10.32
C ASN A 409 -26.61 -24.01 -8.84
N GLY A 410 -26.74 -22.72 -8.54
CA GLY A 410 -26.99 -22.23 -7.18
C GLY A 410 -25.80 -22.25 -6.21
N SER A 411 -24.58 -22.58 -6.65
CA SER A 411 -23.37 -22.51 -5.81
C SER A 411 -22.88 -21.08 -5.53
N VAL A 412 -23.27 -20.11 -6.37
CA VAL A 412 -23.23 -18.68 -6.09
C VAL A 412 -24.67 -18.14 -6.15
N PRO A 413 -25.23 -17.59 -5.06
CA PRO A 413 -26.57 -17.01 -5.10
C PRO A 413 -26.68 -15.88 -6.14
N LEU A 414 -27.74 -15.86 -6.94
CA LEU A 414 -28.01 -14.77 -7.89
C LEU A 414 -28.03 -13.39 -7.21
N ASP A 415 -28.48 -13.33 -5.96
CA ASP A 415 -28.46 -12.12 -5.12
C ASP A 415 -27.03 -11.62 -4.82
N ARG A 416 -26.04 -12.52 -4.69
CA ARG A 416 -24.63 -12.17 -4.55
C ARG A 416 -24.09 -11.56 -5.85
N LEU A 417 -24.38 -12.16 -7.01
CA LEU A 417 -24.00 -11.61 -8.32
C LEU A 417 -24.67 -10.25 -8.57
N ASN A 418 -25.97 -10.11 -8.22
CA ASN A 418 -26.66 -8.83 -8.31
C ASN A 418 -25.93 -7.76 -7.49
N ASP A 419 -25.50 -8.02 -6.24
CA ASP A 419 -24.72 -7.07 -5.43
C ASP A 419 -23.38 -6.67 -6.09
N MET A 420 -22.62 -7.62 -6.65
CA MET A 420 -21.37 -7.31 -7.37
C MET A 420 -21.59 -6.27 -8.48
N VAL A 421 -22.56 -6.54 -9.35
CA VAL A 421 -22.88 -5.65 -10.48
C VAL A 421 -23.48 -4.34 -9.99
N THR A 422 -24.27 -4.36 -8.92
CA THR A 422 -24.84 -3.15 -8.31
C THR A 422 -23.73 -2.24 -7.79
N ARG A 423 -22.71 -2.78 -7.12
CA ARG A 423 -21.55 -2.01 -6.65
C ARG A 423 -20.81 -1.31 -7.80
N ILE A 424 -20.57 -2.02 -8.90
CA ILE A 424 -19.88 -1.50 -10.10
C ILE A 424 -20.74 -0.43 -10.81
N VAL A 425 -22.02 -0.71 -11.04
CA VAL A 425 -22.95 0.21 -11.72
C VAL A 425 -23.28 1.42 -10.84
N ALA A 426 -23.34 1.26 -9.51
CA ALA A 426 -23.51 2.37 -8.58
C ALA A 426 -22.28 3.28 -8.57
N ALA A 427 -21.05 2.73 -8.65
CA ALA A 427 -19.83 3.53 -8.76
C ALA A 427 -19.78 4.34 -10.08
N TRP A 428 -20.18 3.72 -11.18
CA TRP A 428 -20.37 4.37 -12.48
C TRP A 428 -21.38 5.53 -12.41
N TYR A 429 -22.52 5.35 -11.73
CA TYR A 429 -23.50 6.41 -11.50
C TYR A 429 -23.05 7.47 -10.49
N GLN A 430 -22.32 7.10 -9.43
CA GLN A 430 -21.86 7.99 -8.35
C GLN A 430 -20.94 9.09 -8.87
N LEU A 431 -20.10 8.76 -9.85
CA LEU A 431 -19.16 9.69 -10.47
C LEU A 431 -19.68 10.27 -11.80
N GLY A 432 -20.95 10.03 -12.13
CA GLY A 432 -21.61 10.61 -13.29
C GLY A 432 -21.06 10.12 -14.64
N GLN A 433 -20.62 8.86 -14.73
CA GLN A 433 -20.16 8.27 -15.99
C GLN A 433 -21.33 7.87 -16.92
N ASP A 434 -22.57 8.06 -16.49
CA ASP A 434 -23.78 8.09 -17.33
C ASP A 434 -23.90 9.36 -18.17
N ASP A 435 -23.19 10.43 -17.80
CA ASP A 435 -23.14 11.70 -18.54
C ASP A 435 -22.32 11.58 -19.83
N ARG A 436 -23.01 11.45 -20.97
CA ARG A 436 -22.40 11.36 -22.30
C ARG A 436 -21.66 12.62 -22.75
N THR A 437 -21.75 13.74 -22.03
CA THR A 437 -20.90 14.92 -22.26
C THR A 437 -19.50 14.79 -21.63
N LYS A 438 -19.36 13.92 -20.62
CA LYS A 438 -18.09 13.59 -19.94
C LYS A 438 -17.49 12.26 -20.43
N PHE A 439 -18.33 11.25 -20.64
CA PHE A 439 -17.96 9.90 -21.03
C PHE A 439 -18.77 9.44 -22.25
N ASP A 440 -18.19 9.63 -23.44
CA ASP A 440 -18.87 9.42 -24.73
C ASP A 440 -19.26 7.96 -25.02
N GLY A 441 -18.81 7.01 -24.18
CA GLY A 441 -19.15 5.59 -24.23
C GLY A 441 -18.28 4.74 -25.17
N LYS A 442 -17.28 5.32 -25.84
CA LYS A 442 -16.41 4.62 -26.81
C LYS A 442 -15.20 3.90 -26.18
N GLY A 443 -14.91 4.19 -24.90
CA GLY A 443 -13.75 3.63 -24.20
C GLY A 443 -12.43 4.35 -24.52
N PRO A 444 -11.28 3.69 -24.34
CA PRO A 444 -9.97 4.31 -24.49
C PRO A 444 -9.69 4.84 -25.91
N ASN A 445 -9.09 6.01 -26.00
CA ASN A 445 -8.63 6.60 -27.28
C ASN A 445 -7.13 6.39 -27.55
N PHE A 446 -6.53 5.46 -26.81
CA PHE A 446 -5.15 4.97 -26.96
C PHE A 446 -5.13 3.45 -26.75
N SER A 447 -4.04 2.78 -27.14
CA SER A 447 -3.84 1.34 -26.95
C SER A 447 -2.64 1.07 -26.04
N SER A 448 -2.86 0.28 -24.99
CA SER A 448 -1.80 -0.22 -24.11
C SER A 448 -0.78 -1.12 -24.84
N TRP A 449 -1.07 -1.57 -26.06
CA TRP A 449 -0.36 -2.68 -26.73
C TRP A 449 0.39 -2.28 -27.99
N THR A 450 0.26 -1.04 -28.45
CA THR A 450 0.94 -0.52 -29.64
C THR A 450 0.98 1.00 -29.65
N LYS A 451 2.07 1.58 -30.16
CA LYS A 451 2.24 3.03 -30.36
C LYS A 451 1.79 3.49 -31.76
N ASN A 452 1.40 2.55 -32.62
CA ASN A 452 0.91 2.84 -33.98
C ASN A 452 -0.53 3.38 -33.95
N ARG A 453 -0.86 4.28 -34.89
CA ARG A 453 -2.21 4.85 -35.03
C ARG A 453 -3.29 3.78 -35.21
N THR A 454 -2.95 2.72 -35.93
CA THR A 454 -3.84 1.60 -36.26
C THR A 454 -3.34 0.27 -35.71
N GLY A 455 -4.28 -0.61 -35.41
CA GLY A 455 -4.06 -1.92 -34.80
C GLY A 455 -5.36 -2.70 -34.67
N VAL A 456 -5.30 -3.84 -33.99
CA VAL A 456 -6.48 -4.63 -33.60
C VAL A 456 -6.92 -4.28 -32.17
N ILE A 457 -8.18 -4.51 -31.82
CA ILE A 457 -8.72 -4.20 -30.48
C ILE A 457 -8.29 -5.25 -29.45
N SER A 458 -8.25 -6.53 -29.85
CA SER A 458 -7.93 -7.67 -28.99
C SER A 458 -6.63 -8.39 -29.41
N PRO A 459 -5.44 -7.75 -29.32
CA PRO A 459 -4.17 -8.33 -29.75
C PRO A 459 -3.70 -9.57 -28.94
N GLY A 460 -4.36 -9.89 -27.81
CA GLY A 460 -4.20 -11.19 -27.15
C GLY A 460 -4.77 -12.37 -27.96
N SER A 461 -5.71 -12.11 -28.88
CA SER A 461 -6.29 -13.13 -29.76
C SER A 461 -5.54 -13.28 -31.09
N PRO A 462 -5.23 -14.50 -31.53
CA PRO A 462 -4.77 -14.73 -32.90
C PRO A 462 -5.90 -14.58 -33.94
N ASP A 463 -7.18 -14.48 -33.52
CA ASP A 463 -8.34 -14.45 -34.43
C ASP A 463 -8.86 -13.02 -34.67
N ASP A 464 -8.35 -12.03 -33.93
CA ASP A 464 -8.58 -10.63 -34.26
C ASP A 464 -7.63 -10.20 -35.40
N LYS A 465 -8.21 -9.52 -36.38
CA LYS A 465 -7.62 -9.17 -37.68
C LYS A 465 -8.15 -7.82 -38.19
N GLU A 466 -9.07 -7.19 -37.45
CA GLU A 466 -9.73 -5.97 -37.91
C GLU A 466 -8.87 -4.76 -37.56
N ILE A 467 -8.24 -4.17 -38.58
CA ILE A 467 -7.34 -3.03 -38.40
C ILE A 467 -8.16 -1.75 -38.30
N VAL A 468 -8.36 -1.29 -37.06
CA VAL A 468 -9.06 -0.03 -36.73
C VAL A 468 -8.06 1.03 -36.28
N VAL A 469 -8.53 2.27 -36.04
CA VAL A 469 -7.75 3.28 -35.31
C VAL A 469 -7.80 2.93 -33.83
N VAL A 470 -6.63 2.78 -33.20
CA VAL A 470 -6.50 2.43 -31.76
C VAL A 470 -5.72 3.49 -30.97
N ASN A 471 -5.05 4.43 -31.64
CA ASN A 471 -4.44 5.59 -31.00
C ASN A 471 -4.86 6.89 -31.71
N HIS A 472 -5.40 7.82 -30.92
CA HIS A 472 -5.87 9.13 -31.38
C HIS A 472 -4.91 10.28 -31.04
N TYR A 473 -3.83 10.00 -30.30
CA TYR A 473 -2.80 10.98 -29.90
C TYR A 473 -3.36 12.22 -29.16
N VAL A 474 -4.40 12.02 -28.35
CA VAL A 474 -5.07 13.07 -27.56
C VAL A 474 -4.10 13.65 -26.54
N LYS A 475 -3.90 14.97 -26.57
CA LYS A 475 -3.01 15.71 -25.65
C LYS A 475 -3.69 15.93 -24.30
N ALA A 476 -3.58 14.94 -23.43
CA ALA A 476 -4.24 14.95 -22.12
C ALA A 476 -3.52 15.89 -21.14
N GLN A 477 -2.20 16.05 -21.25
CA GLN A 477 -1.34 16.81 -20.32
C GLN A 477 -1.55 18.34 -20.30
N GLY A 478 -2.52 18.85 -21.06
CA GLY A 478 -2.79 20.28 -21.24
C GLY A 478 -1.74 21.00 -22.09
N THR A 479 -1.98 22.29 -22.35
CA THR A 479 -1.04 23.18 -23.07
C THR A 479 -1.11 24.60 -22.50
N GLY A 480 -0.06 25.40 -22.74
CA GLY A 480 0.02 26.77 -22.21
C GLY A 480 -0.14 26.80 -20.69
N ASN A 481 -1.01 27.66 -20.18
CA ASN A 481 -1.26 27.81 -18.74
C ASN A 481 -2.03 26.62 -18.11
N GLU A 482 -2.62 25.73 -18.92
CA GLU A 482 -3.29 24.51 -18.43
C GLU A 482 -2.36 23.29 -18.39
N THR A 483 -1.07 23.43 -18.68
CA THR A 483 -0.16 22.28 -18.68
C THR A 483 0.06 21.72 -17.27
N HIS A 484 -0.22 20.43 -17.09
CA HIS A 484 -0.08 19.74 -15.81
C HIS A 484 1.40 19.58 -15.38
N SER A 485 2.36 19.86 -16.28
CA SER A 485 3.78 19.92 -15.91
C SER A 485 4.09 21.02 -14.89
N THR A 486 3.27 22.07 -14.79
CA THR A 486 3.36 23.07 -13.71
C THR A 486 3.12 22.43 -12.33
N ILE A 487 2.09 21.59 -12.22
CA ILE A 487 1.76 20.83 -11.00
C ILE A 487 2.85 19.78 -10.73
N ALA A 488 3.33 19.09 -11.76
CA ALA A 488 4.45 18.14 -11.63
C ALA A 488 5.72 18.82 -11.08
N ARG A 489 6.08 19.99 -11.61
CA ARG A 489 7.21 20.82 -11.13
C ARG A 489 6.99 21.25 -9.68
N GLN A 490 5.80 21.75 -9.33
CA GLN A 490 5.52 22.22 -7.96
C GLN A 490 5.58 21.08 -6.92
N VAL A 491 5.08 19.90 -7.26
CA VAL A 491 5.19 18.70 -6.42
C VAL A 491 6.64 18.23 -6.29
N ALA A 492 7.46 18.34 -7.36
CA ALA A 492 8.89 18.03 -7.27
C ALA A 492 9.68 19.07 -6.46
N ILE A 493 9.38 20.37 -6.60
CA ILE A 493 9.95 21.46 -5.78
C ILE A 493 9.65 21.22 -4.30
N GLU A 494 8.37 21.04 -3.96
CA GLU A 494 7.95 20.89 -2.57
C GLU A 494 8.24 19.50 -1.99
N GLY A 495 8.43 18.47 -2.81
CA GLY A 495 8.89 17.14 -2.40
C GLY A 495 10.41 16.99 -2.35
N THR A 496 11.17 18.03 -2.68
CA THR A 496 12.62 18.08 -2.49
C THR A 496 12.95 18.49 -1.05
N VAL A 497 13.69 17.62 -0.36
CA VAL A 497 14.04 17.77 1.06
C VAL A 497 15.51 18.20 1.18
N LEU A 498 15.78 19.28 1.91
CA LEU A 498 17.15 19.70 2.22
C LEU A 498 17.59 19.03 3.53
N LEU A 499 18.54 18.10 3.47
CA LEU A 499 18.98 17.30 4.62
C LEU A 499 20.21 17.91 5.33
N LYS A 500 21.12 18.51 4.56
CA LYS A 500 22.30 19.21 5.08
C LYS A 500 22.47 20.52 4.33
N ASN A 501 22.79 21.60 5.03
CA ASN A 501 23.28 22.85 4.43
C ASN A 501 24.12 23.62 5.46
N THR A 502 25.42 23.76 5.21
CA THR A 502 26.34 24.56 6.04
C THR A 502 26.58 25.97 5.48
N GLY A 503 25.64 26.50 4.69
CA GLY A 503 25.67 27.87 4.16
C GLY A 503 26.03 28.01 2.68
N ILE A 504 26.19 26.90 1.94
CA ILE A 504 26.46 26.94 0.49
C ILE A 504 25.18 27.15 -0.35
N LEU A 505 24.02 26.67 0.13
CA LEU A 505 22.75 26.84 -0.57
C LEU A 505 21.92 27.97 0.05
N PRO A 506 21.23 28.80 -0.77
CA PRO A 506 21.17 28.73 -2.24
C PRO A 506 22.44 29.26 -2.93
N LEU A 507 22.77 28.67 -4.08
CA LEU A 507 23.88 29.09 -4.95
C LEU A 507 23.63 30.52 -5.43
N SER A 508 24.32 31.47 -4.82
CA SER A 508 24.18 32.90 -5.05
C SER A 508 25.55 33.54 -5.24
N SER A 509 25.65 34.49 -6.17
CA SER A 509 26.92 35.18 -6.45
C SER A 509 27.46 35.93 -5.23
N ASP A 510 26.56 36.50 -4.43
CA ASP A 510 26.89 37.59 -3.52
C ASP A 510 27.56 37.08 -2.24
N ASN A 511 27.38 35.79 -1.91
CA ASN A 511 28.08 35.10 -0.84
C ASN A 511 29.50 34.62 -1.25
N MET A 512 29.77 34.42 -2.55
CA MET A 512 30.99 33.73 -3.02
C MET A 512 31.91 34.60 -3.90
N LEU A 513 31.43 35.69 -4.49
CA LEU A 513 32.25 36.61 -5.29
C LEU A 513 33.08 37.56 -4.41
N LYS A 514 34.16 37.03 -3.83
CA LYS A 514 35.29 37.83 -3.34
C LYS A 514 36.56 37.43 -4.09
N ASN A 515 36.82 38.13 -5.19
CA ASN A 515 38.05 38.16 -5.99
C ASN A 515 38.28 37.04 -7.04
N GLN A 516 37.28 36.21 -7.39
CA GLN A 516 37.34 35.35 -8.59
C GLN A 516 36.55 35.95 -9.77
N ALA A 517 37.00 35.68 -11.00
CA ALA A 517 36.38 36.22 -12.22
C ALA A 517 35.17 35.41 -12.72
N LYS A 518 35.18 34.08 -12.55
CA LYS A 518 34.04 33.15 -12.68
C LYS A 518 34.23 32.00 -11.71
N ILE A 519 33.15 31.43 -11.19
CA ILE A 519 33.16 30.27 -10.30
C ILE A 519 33.00 28.99 -11.14
N ARG A 520 33.86 27.99 -10.95
CA ARG A 520 33.85 26.75 -11.74
C ARG A 520 33.04 25.68 -11.00
N ILE A 521 32.01 25.16 -11.66
CA ILE A 521 31.11 24.15 -11.10
C ILE A 521 31.25 22.85 -11.89
N GLY A 522 31.65 21.77 -11.22
CA GLY A 522 31.64 20.43 -11.79
C GLY A 522 30.38 19.66 -11.38
N ILE A 523 29.66 19.11 -12.35
CA ILE A 523 28.49 18.25 -12.13
C ILE A 523 28.89 16.80 -12.45
N PHE A 524 28.82 15.93 -11.45
CA PHE A 524 29.34 14.56 -11.49
C PHE A 524 28.23 13.52 -11.28
N GLY A 525 28.41 12.36 -11.88
CA GLY A 525 27.54 11.19 -11.67
C GLY A 525 26.48 11.01 -12.75
N GLU A 526 26.23 9.76 -13.11
CA GLU A 526 25.31 9.34 -14.17
C GLU A 526 23.87 9.81 -13.92
N ASP A 527 23.47 9.89 -12.65
CA ASP A 527 22.16 10.36 -12.22
C ASP A 527 21.91 11.87 -12.48
N SER A 528 22.95 12.63 -12.86
CA SER A 528 22.76 13.98 -13.41
C SER A 528 22.29 13.98 -14.88
N GLY A 529 22.55 12.89 -15.62
CA GLY A 529 22.46 12.83 -17.07
C GLY A 529 21.13 12.27 -17.63
N PRO A 530 20.88 12.46 -18.94
CA PRO A 530 19.68 11.93 -19.61
C PRO A 530 19.76 10.43 -19.97
N GLY A 531 20.91 9.78 -19.69
CA GLY A 531 21.16 8.38 -20.10
C GLY A 531 20.98 8.18 -21.60
N LYS A 532 20.26 7.11 -21.96
CA LYS A 532 19.82 6.74 -23.32
C LYS A 532 18.42 7.30 -23.66
N GLY A 533 17.90 8.22 -22.84
CA GLY A 533 16.53 8.72 -22.90
C GLY A 533 15.60 8.02 -21.89
N PRO A 534 14.49 8.66 -21.48
CA PRO A 534 13.70 8.22 -20.32
C PRO A 534 12.87 6.95 -20.54
N ASN A 535 12.40 6.71 -21.76
CA ASN A 535 11.61 5.53 -22.12
C ASN A 535 12.44 4.44 -22.80
N PHE A 536 13.76 4.39 -22.54
CA PHE A 536 14.66 3.41 -23.17
C PHE A 536 14.39 1.98 -22.72
N CYS A 537 14.07 1.78 -21.43
CA CYS A 537 13.63 0.49 -20.88
C CYS A 537 12.11 0.44 -20.75
N GLU A 538 11.52 -0.70 -21.10
CA GLU A 538 10.11 -1.02 -20.90
C GLU A 538 9.76 -1.00 -19.41
N ASP A 539 8.58 -0.47 -19.05
CA ASP A 539 8.09 -0.29 -17.67
C ASP A 539 9.13 0.32 -16.69
N ARG A 540 10.05 1.13 -17.24
CA ARG A 540 11.22 1.74 -16.57
C ARG A 540 12.18 0.75 -15.88
N GLY A 541 12.17 -0.52 -16.29
CA GLY A 541 12.96 -1.62 -15.72
C GLY A 541 14.49 -1.56 -15.89
N CYS A 542 15.11 -0.39 -15.76
CA CYS A 542 16.55 -0.23 -15.61
C CYS A 542 16.95 1.14 -15.02
N ASN A 543 17.81 1.13 -14.00
CA ASN A 543 18.37 2.36 -13.43
C ASN A 543 19.48 2.92 -14.34
N GLN A 544 19.14 3.82 -15.29
CA GLN A 544 20.11 4.44 -16.19
C GLN A 544 19.85 5.93 -16.42
N GLY A 545 20.89 6.75 -16.30
CA GLY A 545 20.74 8.20 -16.21
C GLY A 545 20.08 8.63 -14.89
N THR A 546 19.38 9.77 -14.93
CA THR A 546 18.64 10.36 -13.81
C THR A 546 17.37 9.58 -13.44
N LEU A 547 17.16 9.33 -12.15
CA LEU A 547 16.04 8.53 -11.67
C LEU A 547 14.77 9.36 -11.41
N GLY A 548 13.88 9.42 -12.41
CA GLY A 548 12.60 10.14 -12.32
C GLY A 548 11.42 9.34 -11.74
N SER A 549 11.50 8.01 -11.73
CA SER A 549 10.48 7.03 -11.31
C SER A 549 11.17 5.68 -11.06
N GLY A 550 10.62 4.84 -10.17
CA GLY A 550 10.96 3.41 -10.13
C GLY A 550 10.26 2.62 -11.24
N TRP A 551 10.33 1.28 -11.20
CA TRP A 551 9.87 0.39 -12.29
C TRP A 551 8.60 -0.44 -11.98
N GLY A 552 7.94 -0.93 -13.04
CA GLY A 552 6.78 -1.82 -12.97
C GLY A 552 5.46 -1.15 -13.35
N SER A 553 4.32 -1.71 -12.90
CA SER A 553 2.99 -1.11 -13.12
C SER A 553 2.82 0.29 -12.51
N GLY A 554 3.62 0.60 -11.48
CA GLY A 554 3.75 1.93 -10.92
C GLY A 554 4.20 3.01 -11.90
N ALA A 555 4.93 2.63 -12.96
CA ALA A 555 5.65 3.54 -13.86
C ALA A 555 4.88 3.88 -15.15
N VAL A 556 5.26 4.99 -15.81
CA VAL A 556 4.59 5.48 -17.03
C VAL A 556 5.56 6.01 -18.07
N GLU A 557 5.08 6.19 -19.30
CA GLU A 557 5.79 6.84 -20.40
C GLU A 557 6.01 8.34 -20.13
N PHE A 558 7.27 8.76 -20.04
CA PHE A 558 7.63 10.16 -19.94
C PHE A 558 7.37 10.89 -21.28
N PRO A 559 6.64 12.02 -21.33
CA PRO A 559 6.56 12.85 -22.54
C PRO A 559 7.91 13.52 -22.84
N TYR A 560 8.68 13.80 -21.78
CA TYR A 560 10.08 14.21 -21.75
C TYR A 560 10.60 13.97 -20.32
N LEU A 561 11.91 14.09 -20.10
CA LEU A 561 12.50 14.13 -18.76
C LEU A 561 13.65 15.13 -18.79
N ILE A 562 13.53 16.24 -18.06
CA ILE A 562 14.60 17.24 -17.98
C ILE A 562 15.62 16.76 -16.95
N SER A 563 16.80 16.34 -17.39
CA SER A 563 17.85 15.88 -16.46
C SER A 563 18.49 17.04 -15.67
N PRO A 564 18.98 16.79 -14.44
CA PRO A 564 19.67 17.80 -13.65
C PRO A 564 20.82 18.51 -14.37
N ALA A 565 21.70 17.78 -15.06
CA ALA A 565 22.80 18.36 -15.84
C ALA A 565 22.31 19.27 -16.97
N THR A 566 21.17 18.93 -17.59
CA THR A 566 20.55 19.73 -18.65
C THR A 566 20.04 21.07 -18.11
N ALA A 567 19.29 21.04 -17.00
CA ALA A 567 18.75 22.25 -16.38
C ALA A 567 19.83 23.12 -15.72
N LEU A 568 20.72 22.51 -14.95
CA LEU A 568 21.79 23.23 -14.26
C LEU A 568 22.77 23.87 -15.24
N LYS A 569 23.20 23.18 -16.31
CA LYS A 569 24.06 23.82 -17.32
C LYS A 569 23.34 24.98 -18.03
N LYS A 570 22.05 24.84 -18.33
CA LYS A 570 21.25 25.91 -18.96
C LYS A 570 21.11 27.16 -18.07
N ASP A 571 20.93 26.99 -16.76
CA ASP A 571 20.63 28.10 -15.84
C ASP A 571 21.87 28.67 -15.11
N LEU A 572 23.02 27.97 -15.08
CA LEU A 572 24.26 28.44 -14.47
C LEU A 572 25.34 28.90 -15.47
N ASP A 573 25.53 28.18 -16.59
CA ASP A 573 26.71 28.34 -17.46
C ASP A 573 26.63 29.67 -18.25
N GLY A 574 27.53 30.60 -17.96
CA GLY A 574 27.40 31.98 -18.42
C GLY A 574 28.43 32.92 -17.81
N ASP A 575 28.04 34.16 -17.49
CA ASP A 575 28.98 35.19 -17.04
C ASP A 575 29.47 35.03 -15.59
N LYS A 576 28.71 34.35 -14.74
CA LYS A 576 29.07 34.13 -13.32
C LYS A 576 29.72 32.77 -13.07
N TYR A 577 29.30 31.74 -13.80
CA TYR A 577 29.75 30.35 -13.59
C TYR A 577 30.20 29.69 -14.91
N THR A 578 31.13 28.75 -14.78
CA THR A 578 31.52 27.83 -15.86
C THR A 578 31.16 26.41 -15.45
N VAL A 579 30.34 25.71 -16.24
CA VAL A 579 29.78 24.38 -15.88
C VAL A 579 30.45 23.23 -16.65
N THR A 580 31.24 22.45 -15.91
CA THR A 580 31.83 21.18 -16.35
C THR A 580 30.83 20.03 -16.12
N LEU A 581 30.57 19.18 -17.11
CA LEU A 581 29.70 18.01 -16.97
C LEU A 581 30.52 16.71 -17.02
N TYR A 582 30.28 15.81 -16.08
CA TYR A 582 30.83 14.45 -16.05
C TYR A 582 29.76 13.44 -15.60
N PRO A 583 28.80 13.08 -16.48
CA PRO A 583 27.65 12.24 -16.15
C PRO A 583 28.02 10.74 -16.13
N TYR A 584 29.04 10.37 -15.35
CA TYR A 584 29.55 9.00 -15.21
C TYR A 584 29.96 8.73 -13.76
N ASN A 585 29.70 7.51 -13.26
CA ASN A 585 30.05 7.13 -11.89
C ASN A 585 31.50 6.65 -11.70
N LYS A 586 32.26 6.48 -12.78
CA LYS A 586 33.68 6.06 -12.71
C LYS A 586 34.58 7.15 -13.26
N LEU A 587 35.38 7.76 -12.39
CA LEU A 587 36.37 8.77 -12.73
C LEU A 587 37.55 8.16 -13.54
N PRO A 588 38.26 8.95 -14.39
CA PRO A 588 39.36 8.44 -15.19
C PRO A 588 40.64 8.25 -14.36
N SER A 589 41.35 7.13 -14.49
CA SER A 589 42.53 6.80 -13.67
C SER A 589 43.67 7.83 -13.73
N ASN A 590 43.83 8.52 -14.86
CA ASN A 590 44.97 9.41 -15.11
C ASN A 590 44.57 10.90 -15.20
N THR A 591 43.27 11.22 -15.30
CA THR A 591 42.73 12.60 -15.42
C THR A 591 41.67 12.95 -14.38
N SER A 592 41.40 12.07 -13.42
CA SER A 592 40.70 12.40 -12.15
C SER A 592 41.29 13.64 -11.46
N ALA A 593 42.59 13.86 -11.62
CA ALA A 593 43.28 15.04 -11.08
C ALA A 593 42.76 16.37 -11.66
N SER A 594 42.68 16.57 -12.98
CA SER A 594 42.29 17.88 -13.54
C SER A 594 40.81 18.17 -13.29
N ILE A 595 39.92 17.24 -13.69
CA ILE A 595 38.48 17.49 -13.71
C ILE A 595 37.88 17.80 -12.33
N LEU A 596 38.49 17.32 -11.23
CA LEU A 596 38.09 17.64 -9.86
C LEU A 596 38.83 18.86 -9.28
N LYS A 597 40.15 18.97 -9.50
CA LYS A 597 40.96 20.06 -8.93
C LYS A 597 40.68 21.42 -9.57
N GLU A 598 40.12 21.43 -10.78
CA GLU A 598 39.76 22.64 -11.51
C GLU A 598 38.35 23.18 -11.19
N GLN A 599 37.64 22.60 -10.21
CA GLN A 599 36.32 23.10 -9.76
C GLN A 599 36.45 23.86 -8.43
N ASP A 600 35.66 24.91 -8.26
CA ASP A 600 35.49 25.60 -6.98
C ASP A 600 34.32 24.99 -6.17
N ILE A 601 33.30 24.48 -6.87
CA ILE A 601 32.17 23.74 -6.31
C ILE A 601 31.95 22.44 -7.11
N CYS A 602 31.65 21.33 -6.43
CA CYS A 602 31.25 20.07 -7.06
C CYS A 602 29.83 19.67 -6.66
N ILE A 603 28.98 19.35 -7.63
CA ILE A 603 27.63 18.80 -7.40
C ILE A 603 27.66 17.34 -7.86
N VAL A 604 27.52 16.40 -6.93
CA VAL A 604 27.57 14.96 -7.21
C VAL A 604 26.20 14.32 -7.08
N PHE A 605 25.82 13.55 -8.09
CA PHE A 605 24.52 12.89 -8.22
C PHE A 605 24.67 11.38 -8.06
N ALA A 606 23.84 10.78 -7.22
CA ALA A 606 23.76 9.33 -7.02
C ALA A 606 22.30 8.90 -6.81
N ASN A 607 22.01 7.61 -7.02
CA ASN A 607 20.65 7.11 -6.86
C ASN A 607 20.60 5.68 -6.33
N ALA A 608 19.40 5.26 -5.91
CA ALA A 608 19.06 3.86 -5.64
C ALA A 608 17.60 3.61 -6.05
N ASP A 609 17.39 2.54 -6.81
CA ASP A 609 16.16 2.26 -7.55
C ASP A 609 15.54 0.90 -7.13
N SER A 610 14.24 0.75 -7.36
CA SER A 610 13.43 -0.45 -7.08
C SER A 610 12.13 -0.44 -7.87
N GLY A 611 11.37 -1.53 -7.80
CA GLY A 611 10.06 -1.57 -8.43
C GLY A 611 9.31 -2.87 -8.18
N GLU A 612 8.48 -3.22 -9.14
CA GLU A 612 7.64 -4.41 -9.09
C GLU A 612 8.42 -5.72 -9.35
N GLY A 613 8.04 -6.80 -8.66
CA GLY A 613 8.75 -8.09 -8.61
C GLY A 613 8.97 -8.80 -9.96
N TYR A 614 8.11 -8.59 -10.95
CA TYR A 614 8.24 -9.22 -12.27
C TYR A 614 9.42 -8.71 -13.12
N ILE A 615 10.16 -7.70 -12.64
CA ILE A 615 11.36 -7.15 -13.29
C ILE A 615 12.56 -7.27 -12.32
N THR A 616 13.64 -7.89 -12.81
CA THR A 616 14.93 -7.94 -12.11
C THR A 616 15.93 -6.95 -12.71
N TYR A 617 16.52 -6.09 -11.89
CA TYR A 617 17.64 -5.22 -12.32
C TYR A 617 18.80 -5.25 -11.30
N ASP A 618 20.02 -5.50 -11.78
CA ASP A 618 21.24 -5.64 -10.94
C ASP A 618 21.09 -6.61 -9.75
N GLY A 619 20.30 -7.68 -9.91
CA GLY A 619 20.02 -8.66 -8.84
C GLY A 619 19.03 -8.18 -7.77
N ASN A 620 18.28 -7.11 -8.04
CA ASN A 620 17.11 -6.70 -7.25
C ASN A 620 15.85 -7.24 -7.95
N GLU A 621 15.16 -8.21 -7.35
CA GLU A 621 13.90 -8.80 -7.85
C GLU A 621 12.72 -8.00 -7.28
N GLY A 622 12.44 -6.84 -7.88
CA GLY A 622 11.55 -5.80 -7.32
C GLY A 622 12.11 -5.10 -6.07
N ASP A 623 12.24 -5.83 -4.97
CA ASP A 623 12.81 -5.37 -3.70
C ASP A 623 14.32 -5.09 -3.81
N ARG A 624 14.81 -4.09 -3.07
CA ARG A 624 16.23 -3.73 -3.02
C ARG A 624 17.01 -4.71 -2.14
N LYS A 625 18.04 -5.36 -2.70
CA LYS A 625 18.92 -6.30 -1.99
C LYS A 625 19.61 -5.71 -0.74
N ASP A 626 19.79 -4.38 -0.74
CA ASP A 626 20.41 -3.60 0.33
C ASP A 626 19.84 -2.16 0.37
N LEU A 627 20.37 -1.32 1.26
CA LEU A 627 19.99 0.11 1.39
C LEU A 627 21.12 1.06 0.94
N PHE A 628 22.05 0.65 0.09
CA PHE A 628 23.16 1.49 -0.37
C PHE A 628 22.83 2.23 -1.68
N LEU A 629 23.67 3.20 -2.04
CA LEU A 629 23.60 3.88 -3.34
C LEU A 629 24.10 2.94 -4.45
N GLN A 630 23.28 2.76 -5.47
CA GLN A 630 23.56 1.86 -6.58
C GLN A 630 24.64 2.43 -7.53
N LYS A 631 25.12 1.59 -8.44
CA LYS A 631 26.07 1.97 -9.52
C LYS A 631 27.37 2.61 -9.02
N GLY A 632 27.83 2.31 -7.80
CA GLY A 632 29.03 2.90 -7.20
C GLY A 632 28.87 4.36 -6.75
N GLY A 633 27.63 4.76 -6.41
CA GLY A 633 27.33 6.13 -6.00
C GLY A 633 28.04 6.58 -4.73
N GLU A 634 28.28 5.67 -3.77
CA GLU A 634 29.05 6.01 -2.57
C GLU A 634 30.52 6.33 -2.89
N GLU A 635 31.19 5.51 -3.70
CA GLU A 635 32.58 5.70 -4.11
C GLU A 635 32.74 7.03 -4.84
N LEU A 636 31.83 7.33 -5.77
CA LEU A 636 31.80 8.60 -6.48
C LEU A 636 31.66 9.79 -5.52
N ILE A 637 30.75 9.74 -4.55
CA ILE A 637 30.59 10.83 -3.57
C ILE A 637 31.87 11.03 -2.75
N LYS A 638 32.50 9.94 -2.30
CA LYS A 638 33.77 9.98 -1.54
C LYS A 638 34.90 10.58 -2.38
N ASP A 639 35.09 10.11 -3.63
CA ASP A 639 36.14 10.59 -4.53
C ASP A 639 35.93 12.07 -4.93
N VAL A 640 34.69 12.47 -5.23
CA VAL A 640 34.37 13.87 -5.57
C VAL A 640 34.61 14.77 -4.36
N ALA A 641 34.08 14.43 -3.18
CA ALA A 641 34.22 15.24 -1.97
C ALA A 641 35.68 15.41 -1.51
N ASN A 642 36.51 14.38 -1.72
CA ASN A 642 37.93 14.40 -1.39
C ASN A 642 38.78 15.10 -2.47
N GLY A 643 38.38 15.03 -3.74
CA GLY A 643 39.14 15.61 -4.87
C GLY A 643 38.79 17.05 -5.25
N CYS A 644 37.57 17.51 -4.97
CA CYS A 644 37.05 18.81 -5.40
C CYS A 644 37.98 19.97 -5.00
N GLY A 645 38.32 20.86 -5.93
CA GLY A 645 39.19 22.01 -5.69
C GLY A 645 40.55 21.66 -5.07
N ASN A 646 41.08 20.46 -5.36
CA ASN A 646 42.27 19.90 -4.70
C ASN A 646 42.07 19.79 -3.18
N SER A 647 40.93 19.19 -2.80
CA SER A 647 40.46 19.00 -1.42
C SER A 647 39.99 20.27 -0.68
N TYR A 648 39.99 21.43 -1.35
CA TYR A 648 39.49 22.72 -0.81
C TYR A 648 38.15 23.17 -1.41
N GLY A 649 37.63 22.48 -2.43
CA GLY A 649 36.37 22.81 -3.09
C GLY A 649 35.16 22.26 -2.34
N ASP A 650 34.07 23.03 -2.31
CA ASP A 650 32.85 22.65 -1.60
C ASP A 650 32.01 21.66 -2.40
N THR A 651 31.45 20.64 -1.74
CA THR A 651 30.65 19.59 -2.39
C THR A 651 29.19 19.62 -1.95
N ILE A 652 28.30 19.49 -2.93
CA ILE A 652 26.85 19.32 -2.78
C ILE A 652 26.52 17.91 -3.26
N VAL A 653 25.87 17.09 -2.43
CA VAL A 653 25.32 15.79 -2.85
C VAL A 653 23.85 15.97 -3.20
N VAL A 654 23.42 15.36 -4.31
CA VAL A 654 22.01 15.19 -4.68
C VAL A 654 21.70 13.71 -4.81
N ILE A 655 20.59 13.27 -4.21
CA ILE A 655 20.12 11.88 -4.27
C ILE A 655 18.69 11.81 -4.80
N HIS A 656 18.49 11.00 -5.84
CA HIS A 656 17.17 10.50 -6.26
C HIS A 656 17.00 9.06 -5.76
N SER A 657 15.88 8.74 -5.12
CA SER A 657 15.63 7.36 -4.68
C SER A 657 14.16 7.07 -4.38
N VAL A 658 13.83 5.79 -4.53
CA VAL A 658 12.58 5.12 -4.12
C VAL A 658 12.31 5.17 -2.60
N GLY A 659 13.35 5.30 -1.78
CA GLY A 659 13.25 5.22 -0.32
C GLY A 659 14.58 5.52 0.35
N PRO A 660 14.70 5.33 1.68
CA PRO A 660 15.92 5.69 2.41
C PRO A 660 17.14 4.91 1.90
N VAL A 661 18.31 5.54 1.99
CA VAL A 661 19.62 4.89 1.78
C VAL A 661 20.54 5.21 2.96
N ILE A 662 21.47 4.31 3.24
CA ILE A 662 22.51 4.53 4.25
C ILE A 662 23.50 5.56 3.73
N MET A 663 23.88 6.53 4.57
CA MET A 663 24.77 7.63 4.21
C MET A 663 25.99 7.78 5.14
N GLU A 664 26.12 6.94 6.19
CA GLU A 664 27.17 7.06 7.21
C GLU A 664 28.60 7.08 6.63
N SER A 665 28.81 6.44 5.47
CA SER A 665 30.09 6.38 4.77
C SER A 665 30.56 7.71 4.17
N PHE A 666 29.68 8.73 4.09
CA PHE A 666 30.02 10.06 3.56
C PHE A 666 29.34 11.25 4.27
N VAL A 667 28.21 11.08 4.96
CA VAL A 667 27.40 12.18 5.53
C VAL A 667 28.20 13.14 6.44
N HIS A 668 29.18 12.59 7.18
CA HIS A 668 30.04 13.33 8.09
C HIS A 668 31.26 14.00 7.42
N ASN A 669 31.49 13.82 6.12
CA ASN A 669 32.60 14.46 5.41
C ASN A 669 32.48 15.99 5.48
N SER A 670 33.57 16.67 5.87
CA SER A 670 33.65 18.12 6.06
C SER A 670 33.51 18.93 4.77
N ASN A 671 33.82 18.33 3.62
CA ASN A 671 33.75 18.99 2.31
C ASN A 671 32.34 18.92 1.72
N ILE A 672 31.50 17.97 2.17
CA ILE A 672 30.08 17.90 1.80
C ILE A 672 29.32 18.96 2.60
N LYS A 673 29.12 20.13 2.00
CA LYS A 673 28.45 21.29 2.60
C LYS A 673 26.93 21.21 2.52
N ALA A 674 26.39 20.51 1.52
CA ALA A 674 24.95 20.26 1.42
C ALA A 674 24.61 18.85 0.93
N ILE A 675 23.43 18.37 1.32
CA ILE A 675 22.81 17.12 0.88
C ILE A 675 21.36 17.44 0.57
N VAL A 676 20.97 17.23 -0.69
CA VAL A 676 19.62 17.48 -1.22
C VAL A 676 19.02 16.16 -1.65
N TRP A 677 17.78 15.92 -1.23
CA TRP A 677 17.09 14.65 -1.40
C TRP A 677 15.83 14.88 -2.24
N ALA A 678 15.86 14.42 -3.49
CA ALA A 678 14.88 14.77 -4.52
C ALA A 678 13.81 13.68 -4.74
N ASN A 679 13.87 12.56 -4.00
CA ASN A 679 12.96 11.41 -4.13
C ASN A 679 12.85 10.94 -5.62
N LEU A 680 11.65 10.92 -6.20
CA LEU A 680 11.35 10.58 -7.59
C LEU A 680 10.51 11.70 -8.25
N PRO A 681 11.15 12.71 -8.88
CA PRO A 681 10.51 13.98 -9.21
C PRO A 681 9.80 14.04 -10.58
N GLY A 682 9.61 12.91 -11.28
CA GLY A 682 8.89 12.89 -12.56
C GLY A 682 9.56 13.74 -13.66
N GLN A 683 8.79 14.14 -14.67
CA GLN A 683 9.32 14.76 -15.91
C GLN A 683 10.08 16.09 -15.73
N GLU A 684 9.84 16.79 -14.62
CA GLU A 684 10.43 18.12 -14.31
C GLU A 684 11.66 18.05 -13.40
N SER A 685 12.18 16.86 -13.08
CA SER A 685 13.37 16.58 -12.24
C SER A 685 14.39 17.73 -12.14
N GLY A 686 15.15 17.98 -13.21
CA GLY A 686 16.22 18.96 -13.22
C GLY A 686 15.74 20.39 -13.08
N ASN A 687 14.56 20.72 -13.60
CA ASN A 687 13.97 22.06 -13.47
C ASN A 687 13.63 22.38 -12.02
N ALA A 688 12.91 21.47 -11.35
CA ALA A 688 12.51 21.61 -9.94
C ALA A 688 13.73 21.69 -9.01
N LEU A 689 14.71 20.80 -9.21
CA LEU A 689 15.97 20.83 -8.46
C LEU A 689 16.76 22.13 -8.68
N THR A 690 16.80 22.64 -9.92
CA THR A 690 17.51 23.89 -10.25
C THR A 690 16.86 25.10 -9.56
N ASP A 691 15.52 25.13 -9.44
CA ASP A 691 14.83 26.21 -8.74
C ASP A 691 15.17 26.24 -7.23
N ILE A 692 15.31 25.06 -6.60
CA ILE A 692 15.80 24.91 -5.23
C ILE A 692 17.27 25.33 -5.12
N LEU A 693 18.17 24.72 -5.90
CA LEU A 693 19.62 24.96 -5.78
C LEU A 693 20.02 26.42 -6.03
N LEU A 694 19.29 27.14 -6.89
CA LEU A 694 19.49 28.57 -7.16
C LEU A 694 18.69 29.51 -6.24
N GLY A 695 17.87 28.98 -5.32
CA GLY A 695 17.06 29.79 -4.39
C GLY A 695 15.93 30.57 -5.03
N LYS A 696 15.46 30.16 -6.22
CA LYS A 696 14.21 30.68 -6.81
C LYS A 696 13.00 30.22 -5.97
N GLU A 697 13.10 29.00 -5.45
CA GLU A 697 12.18 28.39 -4.50
C GLU A 697 12.92 28.03 -3.20
N ASN A 698 12.20 28.08 -2.08
CA ASN A 698 12.75 27.74 -0.77
C ASN A 698 12.37 26.28 -0.42
N PRO A 699 13.34 25.38 -0.16
CA PRO A 699 13.05 24.00 0.19
C PRO A 699 12.16 23.93 1.43
N SER A 700 11.13 23.10 1.31
CA SER A 700 10.06 22.94 2.29
C SER A 700 9.48 21.53 2.31
N GLY A 701 10.13 20.58 1.61
CA GLY A 701 9.83 19.17 1.74
C GLY A 701 10.34 18.64 3.07
N LYS A 702 9.67 17.60 3.56
CA LYS A 702 10.02 16.89 4.79
C LYS A 702 10.04 15.39 4.51
N LEU A 703 10.99 14.64 5.06
CA LEU A 703 11.09 13.20 4.84
C LEU A 703 9.79 12.48 5.25
N PRO A 704 9.18 11.66 4.37
CA PRO A 704 7.99 10.88 4.70
C PRO A 704 8.31 9.50 5.30
N TYR A 705 9.58 9.26 5.65
CA TYR A 705 10.15 8.09 6.31
C TYR A 705 11.40 8.51 7.10
N THR A 706 11.97 7.60 7.88
CA THR A 706 13.24 7.77 8.60
C THR A 706 14.41 7.32 7.73
N ILE A 707 15.58 7.96 7.90
CA ILE A 707 16.86 7.50 7.34
C ILE A 707 17.76 7.07 8.51
N GLY A 708 17.78 5.76 8.78
CA GLY A 708 18.69 5.11 9.72
C GLY A 708 20.14 4.99 9.22
N LYS A 709 21.01 4.55 10.13
CA LYS A 709 22.46 4.37 9.94
C LYS A 709 22.83 2.99 9.41
N SER A 710 21.96 2.00 9.62
CA SER A 710 22.05 0.65 9.07
C SER A 710 20.66 0.13 8.72
N LEU A 711 20.58 -1.04 8.07
CA LEU A 711 19.31 -1.76 7.92
C LEU A 711 18.83 -2.35 9.27
N ASP A 712 19.75 -2.67 10.18
CA ASP A 712 19.42 -3.24 11.49
C ASP A 712 18.73 -2.21 12.41
N ASP A 713 18.96 -0.91 12.20
CA ASP A 713 18.31 0.20 12.92
C ASP A 713 16.76 0.17 12.82
N TYR A 714 16.22 -0.41 11.74
CA TYR A 714 14.77 -0.53 11.50
C TYR A 714 14.18 -1.81 12.15
N GLY A 715 15.02 -2.63 12.79
CA GLY A 715 14.61 -3.85 13.48
C GLY A 715 14.55 -5.10 12.59
N PRO A 716 14.24 -6.28 13.18
CA PRO A 716 14.18 -7.54 12.44
C PRO A 716 13.02 -7.61 11.45
N GLY A 717 11.85 -7.05 11.79
CA GLY A 717 10.67 -7.04 10.93
C GLY A 717 10.86 -6.27 9.63
N ALA A 718 11.70 -5.24 9.64
CA ALA A 718 11.99 -4.37 8.48
C ALA A 718 12.82 -5.05 7.36
N LYS A 719 13.15 -6.34 7.48
CA LYS A 719 13.96 -7.09 6.52
C LYS A 719 13.09 -7.87 5.53
N ILE A 720 13.50 -7.90 4.26
CA ILE A 720 12.82 -8.65 3.19
C ILE A 720 13.08 -10.15 3.37
N LEU A 721 12.03 -10.96 3.25
CA LEU A 721 12.13 -12.42 3.17
C LEU A 721 12.53 -12.85 1.76
N TYR A 722 13.83 -12.81 1.46
CA TYR A 722 14.38 -13.20 0.16
C TYR A 722 14.28 -14.71 -0.13
N ASN A 723 14.36 -15.55 0.91
CA ASN A 723 14.47 -17.00 0.80
C ASN A 723 13.57 -17.69 1.83
N SER A 724 12.78 -18.67 1.38
CA SER A 724 11.98 -19.54 2.24
C SER A 724 11.97 -20.98 1.71
N SER A 725 11.87 -21.94 2.63
CA SER A 725 11.70 -23.38 2.35
C SER A 725 10.25 -23.86 2.56
N LEU A 726 9.33 -22.96 2.91
CA LEU A 726 7.92 -23.26 3.14
C LEU A 726 7.12 -23.10 1.83
N ALA A 727 6.21 -24.05 1.55
CA ALA A 727 5.32 -23.99 0.38
C ALA A 727 4.37 -22.77 0.40
N VAL A 728 4.11 -22.21 1.59
CA VAL A 728 3.53 -20.88 1.79
C VAL A 728 4.51 -20.12 2.71
N PRO A 729 5.37 -19.23 2.16
CA PRO A 729 6.28 -18.42 2.97
C PRO A 729 5.50 -17.59 3.99
N GLN A 730 5.92 -17.60 5.25
CA GLN A 730 5.25 -16.88 6.33
C GLN A 730 6.06 -15.63 6.70
N LEU A 731 5.37 -14.51 6.90
CA LEU A 731 5.95 -13.24 7.33
C LEU A 731 5.07 -12.65 8.44
N THR A 732 5.38 -12.98 9.70
CA THR A 732 4.66 -12.44 10.86
C THR A 732 5.14 -11.02 11.18
N PHE A 733 4.19 -10.11 11.39
CA PHE A 733 4.45 -8.71 11.68
C PHE A 733 4.62 -8.51 13.20
N GLU A 734 5.61 -9.20 13.78
CA GLU A 734 5.88 -9.23 15.23
C GLU A 734 6.22 -7.85 15.82
N GLU A 735 6.66 -6.90 14.98
CA GLU A 735 6.85 -5.50 15.37
C GLU A 735 5.53 -4.74 15.61
N GLY A 736 4.40 -5.24 15.12
CA GLY A 736 3.08 -4.62 15.29
C GLY A 736 3.04 -3.16 14.85
N LEU A 737 2.83 -2.24 15.81
CA LEU A 737 2.77 -0.78 15.57
C LEU A 737 4.16 -0.13 15.33
N TYR A 738 5.25 -0.89 15.44
CA TYR A 738 6.63 -0.39 15.54
C TYR A 738 7.44 -0.50 14.24
N ILE A 739 6.95 0.20 13.20
CA ILE A 739 7.68 0.47 11.95
C ILE A 739 8.22 1.92 11.91
N ASP A 740 9.23 2.15 11.08
CA ASP A 740 9.88 3.47 10.86
C ASP A 740 10.14 4.24 12.17
N TYR A 741 9.83 5.54 12.26
CA TYR A 741 10.14 6.36 13.43
C TYR A 741 9.58 5.82 14.75
N ARG A 742 8.50 5.04 14.72
CA ARG A 742 7.92 4.42 15.92
C ARG A 742 8.85 3.34 16.48
N HIS A 743 9.53 2.61 15.60
CA HIS A 743 10.62 1.70 15.97
C HIS A 743 11.78 2.47 16.60
N PHE A 744 12.27 3.50 15.92
CA PHE A 744 13.41 4.29 16.38
C PHE A 744 13.12 4.95 17.74
N ASP A 745 11.92 5.50 17.92
CA ASP A 745 11.45 6.09 19.18
C ASP A 745 11.35 5.05 20.32
N LYS A 746 10.82 3.83 20.07
CA LYS A 746 10.68 2.78 21.10
C LYS A 746 12.02 2.29 21.65
N TYR A 747 13.08 2.32 20.83
CA TYR A 747 14.39 1.76 21.17
C TYR A 747 15.52 2.81 21.35
N ASP A 748 15.20 4.12 21.45
CA ASP A 748 16.14 5.28 21.46
C ASP A 748 17.22 5.21 20.35
N ILE A 749 16.85 4.69 19.18
CA ILE A 749 17.75 4.58 18.03
C ILE A 749 17.82 5.96 17.37
N LYS A 750 19.04 6.49 17.24
CA LYS A 750 19.26 7.85 16.72
C LYS A 750 19.53 7.77 15.22
N PRO A 751 18.57 8.15 14.35
CA PRO A 751 18.73 8.07 12.90
C PRO A 751 19.78 9.05 12.38
N THR A 752 20.18 8.89 11.12
CA THR A 752 20.94 9.91 10.38
C THR A 752 20.03 11.13 10.09
N TYR A 753 18.78 10.87 9.69
CA TYR A 753 17.72 11.89 9.58
C TYR A 753 16.35 11.32 9.99
N PRO A 754 15.60 11.96 10.90
CA PRO A 754 14.32 11.44 11.39
C PRO A 754 13.14 11.71 10.45
N PHE A 755 12.06 10.95 10.61
CA PHE A 755 10.77 11.21 9.96
C PHE A 755 10.30 12.67 10.16
N GLY A 756 9.70 13.24 9.12
CA GLY A 756 9.25 14.63 9.10
C GLY A 756 10.39 15.66 9.09
N PHE A 757 11.66 15.29 8.93
CA PHE A 757 12.78 16.24 8.89
C PHE A 757 12.95 16.90 7.52
N GLY A 758 13.31 18.19 7.52
CA GLY A 758 13.71 18.93 6.33
C GLY A 758 14.02 20.39 6.65
N LEU A 759 15.17 20.86 6.16
CA LEU A 759 15.67 22.23 6.34
C LEU A 759 15.05 23.20 5.32
N SER A 760 15.09 24.49 5.65
CA SER A 760 14.69 25.62 4.81
C SER A 760 15.83 26.63 4.70
N TYR A 761 15.78 27.53 3.70
CA TYR A 761 16.63 28.72 3.63
C TYR A 761 16.19 29.83 4.60
N THR A 762 15.05 29.66 5.29
CA THR A 762 14.63 30.54 6.39
C THR A 762 14.46 29.77 7.71
N LYS A 763 14.04 30.45 8.77
CA LYS A 763 13.82 29.88 10.10
C LYS A 763 12.43 30.21 10.61
N PHE A 764 11.81 29.27 11.30
CA PHE A 764 10.47 29.42 11.86
C PHE A 764 10.49 29.29 13.39
N GLN A 765 9.72 30.14 14.07
CA GLN A 765 9.47 30.06 15.50
C GLN A 765 8.03 29.65 15.74
N TYR A 766 7.80 28.75 16.69
CA TYR A 766 6.50 28.21 17.07
C TYR A 766 6.14 28.75 18.46
N ASN A 767 4.96 29.32 18.61
CA ASN A 767 4.46 29.94 19.85
C ASN A 767 2.98 29.57 20.10
N ASN A 768 2.45 29.97 21.25
CA ASN A 768 1.02 30.03 21.56
C ASN A 768 0.23 28.72 21.28
N LEU A 769 0.68 27.59 21.85
CA LEU A 769 -0.09 26.34 21.83
C LEU A 769 -1.37 26.50 22.66
N VAL A 770 -2.52 26.39 22.00
CA VAL A 770 -3.85 26.42 22.63
C VAL A 770 -4.61 25.15 22.23
N VAL A 771 -5.10 24.42 23.23
CA VAL A 771 -5.93 23.23 23.05
C VAL A 771 -7.36 23.55 23.46
N THR A 772 -8.26 23.55 22.48
CA THR A 772 -9.70 23.78 22.67
C THR A 772 -10.45 22.45 22.63
N LYS A 773 -11.04 22.06 23.76
CA LYS A 773 -11.98 20.94 23.84
C LYS A 773 -13.26 21.29 23.07
N VAL A 774 -13.70 20.40 22.18
CA VAL A 774 -14.90 20.60 21.33
C VAL A 774 -16.06 19.71 21.77
N LEU A 775 -15.79 18.47 22.20
CA LEU A 775 -16.78 17.52 22.70
C LEU A 775 -16.34 16.87 24.02
N GLU A 776 -17.30 16.29 24.74
CA GLU A 776 -17.05 15.51 25.95
C GLU A 776 -16.55 14.10 25.61
N LYS A 777 -15.44 13.66 26.23
CA LYS A 777 -14.91 12.30 26.06
C LYS A 777 -15.95 11.25 26.45
N SER A 778 -16.00 10.14 25.73
CA SER A 778 -16.61 8.89 26.18
C SER A 778 -15.75 7.72 25.73
N GLU A 779 -15.65 6.66 26.55
CA GLU A 779 -14.77 5.52 26.28
C GLU A 779 -15.03 4.91 24.89
N LEU A 780 -16.29 4.56 24.63
CA LEU A 780 -16.75 4.04 23.33
C LEU A 780 -17.37 5.15 22.47
N PRO A 781 -17.37 5.00 21.13
CA PRO A 781 -18.20 5.79 20.24
C PRO A 781 -19.69 5.59 20.50
N SER A 782 -20.48 6.52 19.98
CA SER A 782 -21.94 6.39 19.88
C SER A 782 -22.34 5.07 19.21
N PRO A 783 -23.48 4.42 19.58
CA PRO A 783 -23.90 3.15 19.00
C PRO A 783 -23.99 3.18 17.47
N ARG A 784 -23.62 2.08 16.81
CA ARG A 784 -23.66 1.94 15.34
C ARG A 784 -25.03 2.39 14.79
N PRO A 785 -25.07 3.36 13.86
CA PRO A 785 -26.32 3.84 13.29
C PRO A 785 -27.01 2.76 12.44
N ILE A 786 -28.33 2.89 12.32
CA ILE A 786 -29.11 2.13 11.34
C ILE A 786 -28.83 2.76 9.96
N GLY A 787 -28.24 1.98 9.06
CA GLY A 787 -27.94 2.40 7.69
C GLY A 787 -29.19 2.49 6.79
N ALA A 788 -28.96 2.86 5.54
CA ALA A 788 -29.95 2.76 4.49
C ALA A 788 -30.25 1.29 4.13
N ASN A 789 -31.40 1.04 3.48
CA ASN A 789 -31.77 -0.29 3.01
C ASN A 789 -31.03 -0.63 1.70
N PRO A 790 -30.22 -1.72 1.66
CA PRO A 790 -29.64 -2.21 0.42
C PRO A 790 -30.69 -2.61 -0.62
N PRO A 791 -30.37 -2.58 -1.93
CA PRO A 791 -31.28 -3.07 -2.96
C PRO A 791 -31.72 -4.52 -2.77
N THR A 792 -32.98 -4.75 -3.12
CA THR A 792 -33.61 -6.07 -3.24
C THR A 792 -33.95 -6.35 -4.70
N TYR A 793 -33.88 -7.61 -5.09
CA TYR A 793 -34.22 -8.07 -6.43
C TYR A 793 -35.37 -9.08 -6.35
N PRO A 794 -36.25 -9.16 -7.36
CA PRO A 794 -37.23 -10.22 -7.46
C PRO A 794 -36.51 -11.58 -7.54
N SER A 795 -37.10 -12.61 -6.92
CA SER A 795 -36.65 -13.98 -7.15
C SER A 795 -37.05 -14.39 -8.56
N THR A 796 -36.06 -14.56 -9.44
CA THR A 796 -36.25 -14.95 -10.85
C THR A 796 -35.63 -16.31 -11.10
N THR A 797 -36.44 -17.27 -11.55
CA THR A 797 -35.92 -18.50 -12.17
C THR A 797 -35.09 -18.10 -13.40
N LEU A 798 -33.86 -18.61 -13.48
CA LEU A 798 -32.98 -18.39 -14.63
C LEU A 798 -33.16 -19.51 -15.64
N ASP A 799 -33.24 -19.19 -16.93
CA ASP A 799 -33.17 -20.19 -17.99
C ASP A 799 -31.71 -20.40 -18.40
N ALA A 800 -31.19 -21.62 -18.25
CA ALA A 800 -29.85 -21.99 -18.67
C ALA A 800 -29.65 -21.88 -20.21
N HIS A 801 -30.72 -21.90 -21.00
CA HIS A 801 -30.65 -21.67 -22.44
C HIS A 801 -30.25 -20.23 -22.80
N GLU A 802 -30.60 -19.23 -22.00
CA GLU A 802 -30.16 -17.82 -22.20
C GLU A 802 -28.64 -17.65 -21.99
N ALA A 803 -27.98 -18.58 -21.29
CA ALA A 803 -26.54 -18.55 -21.06
C ALA A 803 -25.72 -19.16 -22.20
N LEU A 804 -26.35 -19.79 -23.20
CA LEU A 804 -25.65 -20.36 -24.36
C LEU A 804 -25.08 -19.28 -25.27
N PHE A 805 -23.99 -19.59 -25.97
CA PHE A 805 -23.49 -18.71 -27.04
C PHE A 805 -24.55 -18.49 -28.14
N PRO A 806 -24.82 -17.24 -28.56
CA PRO A 806 -25.80 -16.96 -29.60
C PRO A 806 -25.48 -17.65 -30.94
N PRO A 807 -26.49 -18.10 -31.71
CA PRO A 807 -26.29 -18.67 -33.04
C PRO A 807 -25.49 -17.72 -33.96
N GLY A 808 -24.43 -18.24 -34.60
CA GLY A 808 -23.57 -17.47 -35.50
C GLY A 808 -22.55 -16.54 -34.82
N PHE A 809 -22.45 -16.53 -33.48
CA PHE A 809 -21.53 -15.65 -32.75
C PHE A 809 -20.04 -15.94 -33.08
N ARG A 810 -19.32 -14.93 -33.61
CA ARG A 810 -17.86 -14.98 -33.84
C ARG A 810 -17.13 -14.93 -32.49
N LYS A 811 -16.70 -16.08 -31.99
CA LYS A 811 -15.80 -16.19 -30.83
C LYS A 811 -14.37 -15.80 -31.25
N LEU A 812 -13.68 -15.02 -30.42
CA LEU A 812 -12.24 -14.81 -30.49
C LEU A 812 -11.53 -15.78 -29.54
N LYS A 813 -10.56 -16.56 -30.01
CA LYS A 813 -9.74 -17.42 -29.13
C LYS A 813 -9.03 -16.58 -28.06
N LYS A 814 -9.01 -17.10 -26.83
CA LYS A 814 -8.56 -16.44 -25.58
C LYS A 814 -9.44 -15.30 -25.04
N TYR A 815 -10.51 -14.91 -25.72
CA TYR A 815 -11.45 -13.94 -25.15
C TYR A 815 -12.31 -14.62 -24.08
N ILE A 816 -12.37 -14.00 -22.91
CA ILE A 816 -13.10 -14.55 -21.77
C ILE A 816 -14.56 -14.11 -21.90
N TYR A 817 -15.43 -15.08 -22.16
CA TYR A 817 -16.85 -14.88 -22.37
C TYR A 817 -17.66 -15.40 -21.17
N PRO A 818 -18.84 -14.80 -20.90
CA PRO A 818 -19.79 -15.27 -19.89
C PRO A 818 -20.61 -16.50 -20.35
N TYR A 819 -20.62 -16.81 -21.65
CA TYR A 819 -21.47 -17.84 -22.24
C TYR A 819 -20.96 -19.25 -21.98
N ILE A 820 -21.88 -20.17 -21.67
CA ILE A 820 -21.61 -21.61 -21.55
C ILE A 820 -21.70 -22.30 -22.92
N THR A 821 -21.01 -23.43 -23.10
CA THR A 821 -21.02 -24.18 -24.37
C THR A 821 -22.15 -25.20 -24.47
N ASN A 822 -22.58 -25.79 -23.35
CA ASN A 822 -23.74 -26.68 -23.27
C ASN A 822 -24.40 -26.59 -21.88
N ILE A 823 -25.73 -26.64 -21.82
CA ILE A 823 -26.49 -26.70 -20.56
C ILE A 823 -26.10 -27.89 -19.68
N THR A 824 -25.61 -29.00 -20.27
CA THR A 824 -25.14 -30.17 -19.50
C THR A 824 -23.85 -29.92 -18.71
N GLU A 825 -23.22 -28.75 -18.84
CA GLU A 825 -22.14 -28.31 -17.95
C GLU A 825 -22.66 -27.77 -16.60
N VAL A 826 -23.93 -27.35 -16.54
CA VAL A 826 -24.60 -26.92 -15.30
C VAL A 826 -24.90 -28.17 -14.49
N LYS A 827 -24.07 -28.43 -13.48
CA LYS A 827 -24.23 -29.58 -12.57
C LYS A 827 -24.92 -29.14 -11.30
N GLU A 828 -26.21 -29.46 -11.19
CA GLU A 828 -26.97 -29.39 -9.94
C GLU A 828 -26.45 -30.44 -8.94
N GLY A 829 -26.52 -30.11 -7.65
CA GLY A 829 -26.05 -30.95 -6.55
C GLY A 829 -25.55 -30.12 -5.36
N ASP A 830 -25.23 -30.77 -4.26
CA ASP A 830 -24.73 -30.09 -3.07
C ASP A 830 -23.35 -29.46 -3.31
N TYR A 831 -23.22 -28.17 -3.01
CA TYR A 831 -21.94 -27.47 -3.05
C TYR A 831 -21.27 -27.46 -1.66
N PRO A 832 -19.98 -27.84 -1.53
CA PRO A 832 -19.24 -27.72 -0.28
C PRO A 832 -18.91 -26.24 0.00
N TYR A 833 -19.86 -25.55 0.61
CA TYR A 833 -19.69 -24.17 1.07
C TYR A 833 -18.57 -24.07 2.13
N PRO A 834 -17.87 -22.93 2.23
CA PRO A 834 -16.84 -22.73 3.25
C PRO A 834 -17.36 -22.90 4.68
N ASP A 835 -16.49 -23.32 5.60
CA ASP A 835 -16.82 -23.35 7.03
C ASP A 835 -17.27 -21.95 7.51
N GLY A 836 -18.32 -21.91 8.33
CA GLY A 836 -18.96 -20.68 8.77
C GLY A 836 -19.76 -19.92 7.71
N TYR A 837 -19.96 -20.45 6.49
CA TYR A 837 -20.79 -19.78 5.46
C TYR A 837 -22.25 -19.55 5.91
N SER A 838 -22.80 -20.47 6.70
CA SER A 838 -24.15 -20.37 7.26
C SER A 838 -24.22 -19.51 8.54
N ASP A 839 -23.08 -19.10 9.10
CA ASP A 839 -23.01 -18.37 10.37
C ASP A 839 -23.21 -16.87 10.11
N VAL A 840 -24.47 -16.43 10.13
CA VAL A 840 -24.84 -15.02 9.91
C VAL A 840 -24.19 -14.11 10.95
N GLN A 841 -23.14 -13.40 10.54
CA GLN A 841 -22.39 -12.52 11.43
C GLN A 841 -23.20 -11.31 11.89
N SER A 842 -22.98 -10.90 13.15
CA SER A 842 -23.53 -9.64 13.68
C SER A 842 -22.68 -8.46 13.18
N PRO A 843 -23.29 -7.35 12.71
CA PRO A 843 -22.53 -6.20 12.21
C PRO A 843 -21.61 -5.58 13.28
N SER A 844 -20.36 -5.28 12.92
CA SER A 844 -19.33 -4.69 13.79
C SER A 844 -19.82 -3.38 14.43
N PRO A 845 -19.67 -3.18 15.76
CA PRO A 845 -20.07 -1.94 16.43
C PRO A 845 -19.20 -0.73 16.05
N ALA A 846 -18.03 -0.97 15.46
CA ALA A 846 -17.15 0.04 14.90
C ALA A 846 -17.56 0.52 13.50
N GLY A 847 -18.56 -0.11 12.87
CA GLY A 847 -19.07 0.26 11.54
C GLY A 847 -20.31 1.16 11.54
N GLY A 848 -20.90 1.36 10.35
CA GLY A 848 -22.22 1.96 10.17
C GLY A 848 -22.34 3.06 9.10
N ASP A 849 -21.23 3.63 8.65
CA ASP A 849 -21.14 4.55 7.51
C ASP A 849 -19.78 4.36 6.81
N GLU A 850 -19.53 5.09 5.71
CA GLU A 850 -18.21 5.15 5.09
C GLU A 850 -17.12 5.52 6.09
N GLY A 851 -16.04 4.74 6.10
CA GLY A 851 -14.90 4.91 7.02
C GLY A 851 -15.20 4.46 8.45
N GLY A 852 -16.25 3.66 8.67
CA GLY A 852 -16.67 3.20 9.99
C GLY A 852 -17.72 4.11 10.64
N ASN A 853 -17.96 3.85 11.93
CA ASN A 853 -18.94 4.53 12.76
C ASN A 853 -18.77 6.07 12.66
N PRO A 854 -19.83 6.84 12.35
CA PRO A 854 -19.74 8.29 12.15
C PRO A 854 -19.06 9.05 13.30
N ASP A 855 -19.23 8.59 14.55
CA ASP A 855 -18.67 9.27 15.72
C ASP A 855 -17.14 9.24 15.76
N LEU A 856 -16.50 8.31 15.04
CA LEU A 856 -15.04 8.29 14.82
C LEU A 856 -14.53 9.58 14.17
N TRP A 857 -15.38 10.26 13.40
CA TRP A 857 -15.05 11.41 12.56
C TRP A 857 -15.50 12.75 13.13
N ASN A 858 -16.23 12.74 14.26
CA ASN A 858 -16.55 13.95 15.01
C ASN A 858 -15.27 14.58 15.59
N ILE A 859 -15.19 15.91 15.62
CA ILE A 859 -14.04 16.65 16.16
C ILE A 859 -14.16 16.75 17.68
N TYR A 860 -13.18 16.21 18.41
CA TYR A 860 -13.16 16.17 19.88
C TYR A 860 -12.27 17.25 20.48
N ALA A 861 -11.17 17.57 19.82
CA ALA A 861 -10.28 18.67 20.18
C ALA A 861 -9.85 19.45 18.93
N SER A 862 -9.61 20.75 19.09
CA SER A 862 -8.91 21.57 18.12
C SER A 862 -7.65 22.12 18.77
N VAL A 863 -6.53 22.05 18.06
CA VAL A 863 -5.23 22.55 18.51
C VAL A 863 -4.83 23.71 17.62
N SER A 864 -4.46 24.85 18.18
CA SER A 864 -3.91 25.98 17.43
C SER A 864 -2.56 26.41 17.95
N ILE A 865 -1.73 26.92 17.05
CA ILE A 865 -0.37 27.44 17.29
C ILE A 865 -0.15 28.69 16.45
N GLU A 866 0.80 29.54 16.83
CA GLU A 866 1.33 30.61 16.00
C GLU A 866 2.70 30.22 15.45
N ILE A 867 2.93 30.45 14.15
CA ILE A 867 4.22 30.25 13.50
C ILE A 867 4.67 31.56 12.86
N THR A 868 5.87 32.02 13.22
CA THR A 868 6.51 33.24 12.69
C THR A 868 7.71 32.86 11.83
N ASN A 869 7.85 33.45 10.63
CA ASN A 869 9.09 33.37 9.85
C ASN A 869 10.10 34.41 10.38
N VAL A 870 11.06 33.94 11.16
CA VAL A 870 12.09 34.74 11.85
C VAL A 870 13.45 34.75 11.13
N GLY A 871 13.51 34.26 9.89
CA GLY A 871 14.72 34.27 9.08
C GLY A 871 14.85 35.50 8.17
N ARG A 872 15.27 35.31 6.92
CA ARG A 872 15.64 36.40 6.00
C ARG A 872 15.02 36.31 4.61
N VAL A 873 14.31 35.23 4.30
CA VAL A 873 13.61 35.00 3.03
C VAL A 873 12.21 34.43 3.29
N PRO A 874 11.23 34.64 2.40
CA PRO A 874 9.97 33.92 2.44
C PRO A 874 10.18 32.40 2.39
N GLY A 875 9.26 31.63 2.93
CA GLY A 875 9.36 30.17 2.92
C GLY A 875 8.08 29.48 3.34
N LYS A 876 8.05 28.16 3.13
CA LYS A 876 6.94 27.30 3.58
C LYS A 876 7.41 26.41 4.72
N GLU A 877 6.65 26.34 5.80
CA GLU A 877 6.88 25.42 6.92
C GLU A 877 5.79 24.35 6.97
N VAL A 878 6.16 23.16 7.43
CA VAL A 878 5.24 22.04 7.70
C VAL A 878 5.18 21.82 9.20
N ALA A 879 4.08 22.22 9.82
CA ALA A 879 3.81 22.00 11.23
C ALA A 879 3.16 20.63 11.42
N GLN A 880 3.68 19.84 12.36
CA GLN A 880 3.32 18.43 12.53
C GLN A 880 2.76 18.22 13.94
N LEU A 881 1.56 17.64 14.04
CA LEU A 881 0.90 17.33 15.30
C LEU A 881 0.95 15.82 15.56
N TYR A 882 1.71 15.45 16.58
CA TYR A 882 1.81 14.13 17.15
C TYR A 882 0.98 14.03 18.43
N ILE A 883 0.60 12.82 18.83
CA ILE A 883 0.01 12.55 20.15
C ILE A 883 0.79 11.46 20.88
N SER A 884 0.72 11.46 22.20
CA SER A 884 1.23 10.37 23.06
C SER A 884 0.15 9.94 24.06
N PHE A 885 0.04 8.63 24.26
CA PHE A 885 -0.85 8.01 25.26
C PHE A 885 -0.09 7.63 26.55
N LYS A 886 1.18 8.04 26.71
CA LYS A 886 2.03 7.64 27.85
C LYS A 886 1.39 7.88 29.23
N ASP A 887 0.66 8.99 29.38
CA ASP A 887 0.16 9.48 30.65
C ASP A 887 -1.37 9.25 30.81
N VAL A 888 -1.96 8.30 30.06
CA VAL A 888 -3.38 7.89 30.23
C VAL A 888 -3.55 6.83 31.32
N GLU A 889 -4.74 6.77 31.88
CA GLU A 889 -5.13 5.80 32.92
C GLU A 889 -6.31 4.95 32.43
N PHE A 890 -6.33 3.68 32.82
CA PHE A 890 -7.41 2.73 32.51
C PHE A 890 -8.06 2.25 33.81
N ASP A 891 -9.39 2.13 33.82
CA ASP A 891 -10.19 1.68 34.99
C ASP A 891 -10.00 0.17 35.33
N ASP A 892 -8.96 -0.47 34.79
CA ASP A 892 -8.71 -1.91 34.79
C ASP A 892 -7.20 -2.18 34.86
N ASP A 893 -6.67 -2.23 36.09
CA ASP A 893 -5.25 -2.47 36.43
C ASP A 893 -4.67 -3.77 35.82
N SER A 894 -5.49 -4.64 35.21
CA SER A 894 -5.04 -5.89 34.59
C SER A 894 -4.55 -5.76 33.14
N ARG A 895 -4.72 -4.59 32.51
CA ARG A 895 -4.41 -4.38 31.08
C ARG A 895 -3.30 -3.36 30.86
N ASP A 896 -2.07 -3.85 30.80
CA ASP A 896 -0.93 -3.12 30.22
C ASP A 896 -1.09 -3.07 28.69
N ILE A 897 -1.23 -1.87 28.12
CA ILE A 897 -1.49 -1.66 26.69
C ILE A 897 -0.29 -0.93 26.10
N ASP A 898 0.51 -1.64 25.31
CA ASP A 898 1.69 -1.06 24.63
C ASP A 898 1.27 0.07 23.66
N PHE A 899 1.94 1.22 23.73
CA PHE A 899 1.66 2.40 22.91
C PHE A 899 2.96 3.00 22.36
N PRO A 900 3.01 3.35 21.06
CA PRO A 900 4.15 4.07 20.53
C PRO A 900 4.35 5.41 21.26
N VAL A 901 5.62 5.70 21.58
CA VAL A 901 6.07 6.90 22.32
C VAL A 901 5.34 8.16 21.85
N LYS A 902 5.17 8.30 20.53
CA LYS A 902 4.26 9.24 19.89
C LYS A 902 3.85 8.75 18.50
N VAL A 903 2.71 9.23 18.00
CA VAL A 903 2.21 8.95 16.64
C VAL A 903 1.70 10.22 15.97
N LEU A 904 1.97 10.39 14.66
CA LEU A 904 1.42 11.48 13.88
C LEU A 904 -0.12 11.37 13.79
N ARG A 905 -0.81 12.51 13.80
CA ARG A 905 -2.26 12.61 13.54
C ARG A 905 -2.63 13.68 12.52
N GLN A 906 -2.00 14.85 12.56
CA GLN A 906 -2.26 15.92 11.60
C GLN A 906 -0.96 16.63 11.20
N PHE A 907 -1.02 17.30 10.05
CA PHE A 907 -0.02 18.26 9.61
C PHE A 907 -0.70 19.37 8.83
N GLU A 908 -0.06 20.54 8.79
CA GLU A 908 -0.45 21.65 7.91
C GLU A 908 0.80 22.31 7.33
N LYS A 909 0.69 22.81 6.10
CA LYS A 909 1.78 23.52 5.41
C LYS A 909 1.36 24.94 5.06
N ILE A 910 2.12 25.92 5.52
CA ILE A 910 1.83 27.34 5.31
C ILE A 910 3.02 28.06 4.70
N HIS A 911 2.74 28.96 3.75
CA HIS A 911 3.69 29.98 3.29
C HIS A 911 3.71 31.15 4.29
N LEU A 912 4.92 31.65 4.59
CA LEU A 912 5.16 32.80 5.46
C LEU A 912 6.19 33.75 4.82
N ASP A 913 5.82 35.01 4.67
CA ASP A 913 6.77 36.08 4.32
C ASP A 913 7.63 36.49 5.53
N VAL A 914 8.71 37.25 5.30
CA VAL A 914 9.68 37.58 6.36
C VAL A 914 9.04 38.44 7.46
N GLY A 915 9.08 37.96 8.70
CA GLY A 915 8.44 38.60 9.85
C GLY A 915 6.93 38.36 9.94
N GLU A 916 6.33 37.63 9.00
CA GLU A 916 4.92 37.26 9.06
C GLU A 916 4.69 36.20 10.15
N THR A 917 3.57 36.30 10.86
CA THR A 917 3.04 35.27 11.77
C THR A 917 1.68 34.80 11.27
N LYS A 918 1.45 33.50 11.23
CA LYS A 918 0.13 32.90 10.96
C LYS A 918 -0.26 31.91 12.04
N THR A 919 -1.55 31.88 12.36
CA THR A 919 -2.13 30.82 13.18
C THR A 919 -2.34 29.57 12.32
N VAL A 920 -1.82 28.43 12.78
CA VAL A 920 -2.13 27.10 12.23
C VAL A 920 -3.14 26.45 13.16
N GLN A 921 -4.13 25.76 12.60
CA GLN A 921 -5.14 25.02 13.35
C GLN A 921 -5.22 23.58 12.84
N PHE A 922 -5.26 22.64 13.79
CA PHE A 922 -5.49 21.22 13.57
C PHE A 922 -6.81 20.82 14.24
N HIS A 923 -7.51 19.86 13.65
CA HIS A 923 -8.67 19.22 14.26
C HIS A 923 -8.36 17.75 14.51
N LEU A 924 -8.55 17.30 15.76
CA LEU A 924 -8.42 15.91 16.16
C LEU A 924 -9.81 15.29 16.26
N ASN A 925 -10.06 14.28 15.45
CA ASN A 925 -11.30 13.51 15.50
C ASN A 925 -11.25 12.46 16.63
N ARG A 926 -12.38 11.78 16.92
CA ARG A 926 -12.41 10.71 17.93
C ARG A 926 -11.36 9.64 17.66
N ARG A 927 -11.28 9.12 16.43
CA ARG A 927 -10.33 8.04 16.06
C ARG A 927 -8.88 8.48 16.25
N ASP A 928 -8.55 9.73 15.98
CA ASP A 928 -7.22 10.29 16.25
C ASP A 928 -6.85 10.13 17.74
N LEU A 929 -7.82 10.33 18.65
CA LEU A 929 -7.68 10.21 20.10
C LEU A 929 -8.02 8.80 20.65
N SER A 930 -8.13 7.79 19.78
CA SER A 930 -8.48 6.41 20.12
C SER A 930 -7.39 5.39 19.75
N TYR A 931 -7.50 4.21 20.35
CA TYR A 931 -6.79 2.99 19.99
C TYR A 931 -7.80 1.87 19.69
N TRP A 932 -7.37 0.75 19.10
CA TRP A 932 -8.25 -0.40 18.83
C TRP A 932 -8.19 -1.42 19.98
N ASP A 933 -9.33 -1.63 20.65
CA ASP A 933 -9.47 -2.63 21.71
C ASP A 933 -10.02 -3.93 21.11
N VAL A 934 -9.13 -4.91 20.90
CA VAL A 934 -9.45 -6.20 20.26
C VAL A 934 -10.51 -7.00 21.01
N THR A 935 -10.64 -6.82 22.33
CA THR A 935 -11.63 -7.50 23.17
C THR A 935 -13.01 -6.85 23.05
N LYS A 936 -13.05 -5.52 22.89
CA LYS A 936 -14.30 -4.78 22.64
C LYS A 936 -14.70 -4.75 21.16
N GLN A 937 -13.78 -5.12 20.25
CA GLN A 937 -13.92 -4.98 18.79
C GLN A 937 -14.40 -3.57 18.40
N ASN A 938 -13.74 -2.55 18.98
CA ASN A 938 -14.08 -1.16 18.72
C ASN A 938 -12.91 -0.21 19.06
N TRP A 939 -13.00 1.02 18.55
CA TRP A 939 -12.13 2.12 18.91
C TRP A 939 -12.46 2.64 20.31
N VAL A 940 -11.47 2.67 21.19
CA VAL A 940 -11.59 3.17 22.57
C VAL A 940 -10.82 4.47 22.72
N MET A 941 -11.46 5.51 23.27
CA MET A 941 -10.84 6.78 23.65
C MET A 941 -10.54 6.75 25.17
N PRO A 942 -9.27 6.85 25.61
CA PRO A 942 -8.93 6.86 27.03
C PRO A 942 -9.58 8.03 27.77
N THR A 943 -10.42 7.71 28.76
CA THR A 943 -11.15 8.69 29.59
C THR A 943 -10.33 9.16 30.79
N GLY A 944 -9.62 8.24 31.47
CA GLY A 944 -8.66 8.54 32.53
C GLY A 944 -7.34 9.15 32.01
N GLY A 945 -6.57 9.74 32.91
CA GLY A 945 -5.29 10.41 32.62
C GLY A 945 -5.32 11.45 31.47
N CYS A 946 -4.16 11.67 30.89
CA CYS A 946 -3.87 12.72 29.91
C CYS A 946 -3.38 12.14 28.56
N ILE A 947 -3.92 12.66 27.46
CA ILE A 947 -3.37 12.45 26.11
C ILE A 947 -2.55 13.70 25.78
N THR A 948 -1.24 13.54 25.60
CA THR A 948 -0.29 14.64 25.40
C THR A 948 -0.21 15.00 23.92
N LEU A 949 -0.35 16.29 23.57
CA LEU A 949 -0.50 16.77 22.18
C LEU A 949 0.71 17.58 21.75
N ILE A 950 1.60 16.98 20.96
CA ILE A 950 2.96 17.50 20.70
C ILE A 950 3.05 18.09 19.30
N VAL A 951 3.42 19.36 19.20
CA VAL A 951 3.67 20.05 17.94
C VAL A 951 5.17 20.13 17.66
N GLY A 952 5.59 19.74 16.45
CA GLY A 952 6.99 19.77 16.01
C GLY A 952 7.18 20.20 14.55
N ALA A 953 8.44 20.42 14.17
CA ALA A 953 8.88 20.64 12.80
C ALA A 953 9.49 19.36 12.14
N SER A 954 9.62 18.29 12.93
CA SER A 954 9.92 16.89 12.59
C SER A 954 9.55 15.99 13.79
N SER A 955 9.69 14.67 13.70
CA SER A 955 9.45 13.75 14.84
C SER A 955 10.49 13.86 15.97
N GLN A 956 11.58 14.60 15.78
CA GLN A 956 12.62 14.81 16.80
C GLN A 956 12.86 16.31 17.10
N ASP A 957 12.30 17.22 16.30
CA ASP A 957 12.33 18.68 16.53
C ASP A 957 10.98 19.16 17.06
N LEU A 958 10.66 18.70 18.27
CA LEU A 958 9.43 18.97 19.00
C LEU A 958 9.51 20.35 19.64
N LYS A 959 8.50 21.20 19.43
CA LYS A 959 8.51 22.63 19.79
C LYS A 959 7.64 22.96 20.99
N LEU A 960 6.45 22.38 21.06
CA LEU A 960 5.40 22.66 22.04
C LEU A 960 4.68 21.35 22.39
N SER A 961 4.18 21.24 23.62
CA SER A 961 3.50 20.04 24.18
C SER A 961 2.54 20.45 25.30
#